data_AF-A0A8H4TKC2-F1
#
_entry.id   AF-A0A8H4TKC2-F1
#
_cell.length_a   1.000
_cell.length_b   1.000
_cell.length_c   1.000
_cell.angle_alpha   90.00
_cell.angle_beta   90.00
_cell.angle_gamma   90.00
#
_symmetry.space_group_name_H-M   'P 1'
#
loop_
_entity.id
_entity.type
_entity.pdbx_description
1 polymer ?
#
loop_
_entity_poly.entity_id
_entity_poly.type
_entity_poly.pdbx_seq_one_letter_code
_entity_poly.pdbx_strand_id
1 'polypeptide(L)'
;MLFNVFTTVALALLAAPVLANPIETLPEGLESHLESRAADVTARFWKQTTCKTERSKKPFQSGHCIKDLAGKDHGVSMAERKKSSCHKAEYNWAFFSAEIYLLESPATDMVLPCWGFLGFLAAARLCKLKQPETDITIWWHEKSVLNTNTSVAADEVRHSRRYNVSVSLAGEDDFHHSFAYESIPRNGNGKMFDPAQPEKEYDFADGDGITLEADEGINMAWTQFIYRKDVDVRIITTDGSSIGPASNVVIRPADLDFKVKSPKDNTVLIRVPFQKSGARFSVEFKDDAFTYRSNGTDYVSDGGVIVSEEPRNGLVIFASPPLPKDLVPSKTSSNVQVIYPGKATQDSFRSKPTVIFASGIHWIEKDGVLGKDHIKLHPNTHYVYFEPGAYVKAALEYTTKHSTFHTVGYGVLSGENYAYMANIVKNYTAVKDDRYSLRMFWHQSVMDNQTWHCIGPTLNAPPSNTMDLYPMNSTPHEEDNKVSAHIRDYKQVGAYYFQTDGTQMYRGSVRDVFWHVNDDAIKLYHSGAQLHGLTIWKARNNAIIQMGWKPRNVSDVSVSKLRIIHNRWVKPDAYVPSAILGASPFYGDPKEIDTQGTMQLKIDDVVCEGVCAALMTIAPMQNFDLDMSNVCFETLHKDTELRLGRSVVGMDAGEGMDNYIPGQGNLTLGVYIKNWTIGEKRIDRENAGEDGLGQLMINHMFDGDWSIE
;
A
#
# COMPACT_ATOMS: atom_id res chain seq x y z
N MET A 1 3.54 -64.81 -5.04
CA MET A 1 4.27 -65.82 -4.23
C MET A 1 4.46 -65.28 -2.82
N LEU A 2 4.27 -66.13 -1.81
CA LEU A 2 4.57 -66.01 -0.36
C LEU A 2 4.63 -64.59 0.27
N PHE A 3 3.68 -64.17 1.11
CA PHE A 3 3.45 -64.56 2.53
C PHE A 3 4.67 -64.41 3.46
N ASN A 4 4.55 -63.56 4.50
CA ASN A 4 4.14 -64.07 5.81
C ASN A 4 3.70 -62.99 6.82
N VAL A 5 2.82 -63.41 7.74
CA VAL A 5 2.33 -62.70 8.94
C VAL A 5 2.85 -63.47 10.15
N PHE A 6 3.11 -62.79 11.29
CA PHE A 6 3.14 -63.44 12.60
C PHE A 6 2.57 -62.55 13.71
N THR A 7 2.20 -63.18 14.84
CA THR A 7 1.02 -62.80 15.63
C THR A 7 1.22 -63.08 17.13
N THR A 8 0.66 -62.23 18.02
CA THR A 8 0.35 -62.49 19.46
C THR A 8 1.53 -62.79 20.41
N VAL A 9 1.51 -62.44 21.71
CA VAL A 9 0.73 -63.00 22.87
C VAL A 9 0.85 -61.98 24.04
N ALA A 10 -0.21 -61.37 24.60
CA ALA A 10 -1.08 -61.79 25.74
C ALA A 10 -0.31 -62.12 27.06
N LEU A 11 -0.39 -61.34 28.15
CA LEU A 11 -1.33 -61.41 29.31
C LEU A 11 -0.76 -60.48 30.44
N ALA A 12 -1.38 -60.15 31.59
CA ALA A 12 -2.62 -60.56 32.28
C ALA A 12 -3.30 -59.37 33.02
N LEU A 13 -4.08 -59.63 34.09
CA LEU A 13 -4.65 -58.66 35.05
C LEU A 13 -4.16 -58.95 36.49
N LEU A 14 -4.20 -57.96 37.41
CA LEU A 14 -5.14 -57.95 38.56
C LEU A 14 -4.91 -56.80 39.58
N ALA A 15 -5.98 -56.56 40.36
CA ALA A 15 -6.06 -55.84 41.65
C ALA A 15 -6.02 -54.30 41.68
N ALA A 16 -7.08 -53.73 42.27
CA ALA A 16 -7.16 -52.40 42.86
C ALA A 16 -7.61 -52.53 44.32
N PRO A 17 -7.25 -51.57 45.19
CA PRO A 17 -8.27 -51.04 46.11
C PRO A 17 -8.18 -49.52 46.40
N VAL A 18 -9.33 -48.84 46.24
CA VAL A 18 -10.00 -47.96 47.22
C VAL A 18 -9.23 -46.79 47.91
N LEU A 19 -9.64 -45.56 47.52
CA LEU A 19 -9.74 -44.27 48.27
C LEU A 19 -8.52 -43.57 48.91
N ALA A 20 -8.20 -42.37 48.39
CA ALA A 20 -7.92 -41.13 49.16
C ALA A 20 -8.04 -39.86 48.26
N ASN A 21 -8.20 -38.68 48.87
CA ASN A 21 -8.54 -37.39 48.23
C ASN A 21 -7.38 -36.70 47.45
N PRO A 22 -7.67 -35.73 46.55
CA PRO A 22 -6.66 -35.15 45.66
C PRO A 22 -5.80 -34.03 46.27
N ILE A 23 -4.50 -34.29 46.32
CA ILE A 23 -3.39 -33.43 45.85
C ILE A 23 -3.54 -31.91 46.08
N GLU A 24 -2.96 -31.41 47.18
CA GLU A 24 -2.38 -30.06 47.27
C GLU A 24 -0.90 -30.09 46.85
N THR A 25 -0.60 -30.00 45.55
CA THR A 25 0.74 -29.59 45.07
C THR A 25 0.62 -28.79 43.77
N LEU A 26 1.10 -27.55 43.79
CA LEU A 26 1.35 -26.78 42.58
C LEU A 26 2.69 -27.24 41.96
N PRO A 27 2.80 -27.35 40.61
CA PRO A 27 4.06 -27.70 39.98
C PRO A 27 5.15 -26.64 40.20
N GLU A 28 6.37 -27.10 40.46
CA GLU A 28 7.56 -26.26 40.51
C GLU A 28 7.70 -25.42 39.21
N GLY A 29 7.92 -24.11 39.36
CA GLY A 29 8.05 -23.17 38.24
C GLY A 29 6.81 -22.35 37.89
N LEU A 30 5.63 -22.59 38.49
CA LEU A 30 4.46 -21.72 38.25
C LEU A 30 4.63 -20.32 38.88
N GLU A 31 5.33 -20.22 40.02
CA GLU A 31 5.55 -18.93 40.70
C GLU A 31 6.44 -17.98 39.88
N SER A 32 7.53 -18.46 39.27
CA SER A 32 8.37 -17.62 38.40
C SER A 32 7.64 -17.18 37.12
N HIS A 33 6.72 -18.00 36.60
CA HIS A 33 5.85 -17.61 35.49
C HIS A 33 4.90 -16.46 35.88
N LEU A 34 4.34 -16.50 37.09
CA LEU A 34 3.46 -15.45 37.61
C LEU A 34 4.22 -14.17 37.95
N GLU A 35 5.42 -14.27 38.51
CA GLU A 35 6.30 -13.11 38.77
C GLU A 35 6.72 -12.41 37.48
N SER A 36 7.05 -13.17 36.42
CA SER A 36 7.43 -12.60 35.11
C SER A 36 6.36 -11.72 34.45
N ARG A 37 5.08 -11.89 34.83
CA ARG A 37 3.93 -11.12 34.29
C ARG A 37 3.42 -10.03 35.24
N ALA A 38 4.01 -9.88 36.43
CA ALA A 38 3.63 -8.82 37.36
C ALA A 38 4.08 -7.41 36.90
N ALA A 39 4.99 -7.32 35.93
CA ALA A 39 5.46 -6.07 35.34
C ALA A 39 4.49 -5.46 34.29
N ASP A 40 3.57 -6.24 33.73
CA ASP A 40 2.74 -5.84 32.57
C ASP A 40 1.42 -5.09 32.95
N VAL A 41 1.26 -4.65 34.20
CA VAL A 41 0.00 -4.03 34.67
C VAL A 41 0.19 -2.55 35.03
N THR A 42 -0.02 -1.68 34.05
CA THR A 42 -0.07 -0.22 34.26
C THR A 42 -1.47 0.21 34.72
N ALA A 43 -1.66 0.49 36.01
CA ALA A 43 -2.92 1.00 36.54
C ALA A 43 -3.00 2.54 36.44
N ARG A 44 -3.92 3.08 35.63
CA ARG A 44 -4.21 4.53 35.60
C ARG A 44 -5.20 4.91 36.71
N PHE A 45 -4.81 5.85 37.58
CA PHE A 45 -5.69 6.43 38.59
C PHE A 45 -6.41 7.68 38.06
N TRP A 46 -7.74 7.71 38.19
CA TRP A 46 -8.57 8.84 37.77
C TRP A 46 -8.74 9.85 38.91
N LYS A 47 -8.70 11.16 38.60
CA LYS A 47 -8.79 12.26 39.59
C LYS A 47 -10.21 12.73 39.93
N GLN A 48 -11.27 12.04 39.50
CA GLN A 48 -12.66 12.46 39.73
C GLN A 48 -13.45 11.46 40.59
N THR A 49 -13.99 11.95 41.71
CA THR A 49 -14.73 11.18 42.72
C THR A 49 -16.26 11.25 42.55
N THR A 50 -16.76 11.38 41.32
CA THR A 50 -18.21 11.38 41.04
C THR A 50 -18.53 10.57 39.79
N CYS A 51 -18.98 9.33 39.99
CA CYS A 51 -19.64 8.53 38.96
C CYS A 51 -21.15 8.65 39.15
N LYS A 52 -21.88 9.20 38.16
CA LYS A 52 -23.35 9.18 38.12
C LYS A 52 -23.80 8.10 37.15
N THR A 53 -24.59 7.14 37.61
CA THR A 53 -25.35 6.22 36.76
C THR A 53 -26.85 6.42 37.04
N GLU A 54 -27.67 6.48 35.98
CA GLU A 54 -29.06 6.96 36.08
C GLU A 54 -30.05 5.98 36.77
N ARG A 55 -29.58 4.87 37.35
CA ARG A 55 -30.44 3.77 37.82
C ARG A 55 -30.33 3.37 39.29
N SER A 56 -29.66 4.15 40.15
CA SER A 56 -29.61 3.86 41.60
C SER A 56 -29.66 5.11 42.48
N LYS A 57 -30.77 5.30 43.22
CA LYS A 57 -30.92 6.30 44.30
C LYS A 57 -30.70 5.67 45.68
N LYS A 58 -29.51 5.14 45.96
CA LYS A 58 -29.09 4.76 47.33
C LYS A 58 -27.67 5.25 47.61
N PRO A 59 -27.43 6.00 48.70
CA PRO A 59 -26.09 6.34 49.14
C PRO A 59 -25.44 5.11 49.80
N PHE A 60 -24.26 4.71 49.32
CA PHE A 60 -23.40 3.78 50.05
C PHE A 60 -22.44 4.56 50.95
N GLN A 61 -22.48 4.28 52.26
CA GLN A 61 -21.45 4.67 53.21
C GLN A 61 -20.68 3.43 53.66
N SER A 62 -19.44 3.27 53.18
CA SER A 62 -18.33 2.58 53.88
C SER A 62 -17.12 2.44 52.95
N GLY A 63 -15.92 2.75 53.44
CA GLY A 63 -14.66 2.56 52.72
C GLY A 63 -13.64 3.64 53.05
N HIS A 64 -12.68 3.32 53.93
CA HIS A 64 -11.65 4.27 54.37
C HIS A 64 -10.72 4.68 53.23
N CYS A 65 -10.50 5.99 53.05
CA CYS A 65 -9.44 6.49 52.18
C CYS A 65 -8.07 6.35 52.86
N ILE A 66 -7.11 5.70 52.20
CA ILE A 66 -5.69 5.88 52.48
C ILE A 66 -5.26 7.19 51.81
N LYS A 67 -4.67 8.11 52.58
CA LYS A 67 -4.42 9.49 52.14
C LYS A 67 -2.96 9.78 51.73
N ASP A 68 -2.04 8.85 52.00
CA ASP A 68 -0.59 9.10 51.98
C ASP A 68 0.20 8.19 51.01
N LEU A 69 -0.25 8.11 49.76
CA LEU A 69 0.56 7.60 48.64
C LEU A 69 0.53 8.59 47.46
N ALA A 70 1.01 9.80 47.72
CA ALA A 70 1.27 10.80 46.69
C ALA A 70 2.78 10.88 46.40
N GLY A 71 3.18 10.49 45.18
CA GLY A 71 4.43 10.99 44.58
C GLY A 71 5.65 10.06 44.53
N LYS A 72 5.50 8.73 44.52
CA LYS A 72 6.55 7.77 44.11
C LYS A 72 5.97 6.41 43.74
N ASP A 73 6.52 5.79 42.69
CA ASP A 73 6.21 4.41 42.34
C ASP A 73 6.85 3.45 43.35
N HIS A 74 6.04 2.57 43.94
CA HIS A 74 6.49 1.53 44.86
C HIS A 74 5.94 0.17 44.43
N GLY A 75 6.84 -0.73 44.03
CA GLY A 75 6.55 -2.16 43.95
C GLY A 75 6.35 -2.71 45.36
N VAL A 76 5.14 -3.18 45.68
CA VAL A 76 4.79 -3.70 47.00
C VAL A 76 4.90 -5.23 47.00
N SER A 77 5.55 -5.81 48.01
CA SER A 77 5.81 -7.24 48.06
C SER A 77 4.53 -8.08 48.27
N MET A 78 4.54 -9.34 47.82
CA MET A 78 3.49 -10.32 48.09
C MET A 78 3.21 -10.52 49.61
N ALA A 79 4.24 -10.32 50.45
CA ALA A 79 4.12 -10.45 51.90
C ALA A 79 3.27 -9.33 52.53
N GLU A 80 3.33 -8.11 51.98
CA GLU A 80 2.56 -6.97 52.49
C GLU A 80 1.10 -7.02 52.04
N ARG A 81 0.81 -7.53 50.84
CA ARG A 81 -0.58 -7.77 50.38
C ARG A 81 -1.35 -8.73 51.30
N LYS A 82 -0.69 -9.74 51.87
CA LYS A 82 -1.32 -10.67 52.83
C LYS A 82 -1.70 -10.02 54.17
N LYS A 83 -1.14 -8.86 54.53
CA LYS A 83 -1.43 -8.16 55.80
C LYS A 83 -2.64 -7.23 55.76
N SER A 84 -3.14 -6.85 54.59
CA SER A 84 -4.16 -5.79 54.45
C SER A 84 -5.60 -6.28 54.23
N SER A 85 -5.87 -7.59 54.33
CA SER A 85 -7.21 -8.20 54.26
C SER A 85 -8.09 -7.76 53.08
N CYS A 86 -7.49 -7.40 51.95
CA CYS A 86 -8.20 -6.81 50.81
C CYS A 86 -8.29 -7.80 49.65
N HIS A 87 -9.45 -8.43 49.49
CA HIS A 87 -9.77 -9.30 48.36
C HIS A 87 -11.03 -8.82 47.65
N LYS A 88 -10.87 -8.16 46.50
CA LYS A 88 -11.88 -8.12 45.44
C LYS A 88 -11.22 -7.97 44.07
N ALA A 89 -11.26 -9.03 43.28
CA ALA A 89 -10.95 -8.99 41.85
C ALA A 89 -12.22 -9.46 41.11
N GLU A 90 -12.99 -8.51 40.59
CA GLU A 90 -14.16 -8.81 39.76
C GLU A 90 -13.71 -9.05 38.31
N TYR A 91 -13.73 -10.31 37.90
CA TYR A 91 -13.60 -10.69 36.49
C TYR A 91 -14.95 -10.50 35.80
N ASN A 92 -15.09 -9.45 35.00
CA ASN A 92 -16.26 -9.27 34.13
C ASN A 92 -16.18 -10.22 32.93
N TRP A 93 -16.71 -11.44 33.11
CA TRP A 93 -17.15 -12.29 31.99
C TRP A 93 -18.63 -12.01 31.71
N ALA A 94 -18.91 -11.21 30.68
CA ALA A 94 -20.27 -10.94 30.25
C ALA A 94 -20.87 -12.15 29.50
N PHE A 95 -21.44 -13.09 30.24
CA PHE A 95 -22.37 -14.08 29.69
C PHE A 95 -23.80 -13.53 29.73
N PHE A 96 -24.46 -13.47 28.58
CA PHE A 96 -25.91 -13.24 28.51
C PHE A 96 -26.64 -14.42 29.17
N SER A 97 -27.31 -14.17 30.29
CA SER A 97 -28.30 -15.08 30.85
C SER A 97 -29.62 -14.96 30.08
N ALA A 98 -29.99 -15.99 29.32
CA ALA A 98 -31.35 -16.13 28.82
C ALA A 98 -32.22 -16.76 29.93
N GLU A 99 -33.09 -15.96 30.55
CA GLU A 99 -34.11 -16.50 31.46
C GLU A 99 -35.22 -17.17 30.64
N ILE A 100 -35.41 -18.48 30.86
CA ILE A 100 -36.57 -19.23 30.37
C ILE A 100 -37.43 -19.56 31.60
N TYR A 101 -38.62 -18.98 31.66
CA TYR A 101 -39.62 -19.33 32.67
C TYR A 101 -40.22 -20.71 32.37
N LEU A 102 -40.13 -21.62 33.33
CA LEU A 102 -40.92 -22.86 33.37
C LEU A 102 -41.89 -22.79 34.56
N LEU A 103 -43.18 -22.93 34.27
CA LEU A 103 -44.26 -23.04 35.25
C LEU A 103 -44.33 -24.49 35.75
N GLU A 104 -44.30 -24.67 37.08
CA GLU A 104 -44.51 -25.98 37.71
C GLU A 104 -46.01 -26.32 37.86
N SER A 105 -46.32 -27.61 37.69
CA SER A 105 -47.54 -28.24 38.20
C SER A 105 -47.22 -29.71 38.53
N PRO A 106 -47.65 -30.26 39.69
CA PRO A 106 -47.24 -31.59 40.13
C PRO A 106 -48.25 -32.70 39.73
N ALA A 107 -47.74 -33.90 39.38
CA ALA A 107 -48.18 -35.19 39.95
C ALA A 107 -47.54 -36.44 39.28
N THR A 108 -47.19 -37.41 40.13
CA THR A 108 -47.16 -38.89 39.93
C THR A 108 -46.20 -39.60 38.93
N ASP A 109 -45.20 -40.24 39.52
CA ASP A 109 -44.76 -41.65 39.41
C ASP A 109 -44.13 -42.30 38.15
N MET A 110 -42.87 -42.73 38.40
CA MET A 110 -42.18 -43.97 37.98
C MET A 110 -41.62 -44.18 36.56
N VAL A 111 -40.46 -44.89 36.58
CA VAL A 111 -39.69 -45.54 35.48
C VAL A 111 -38.55 -44.72 34.82
N LEU A 112 -37.31 -45.11 35.16
CA LEU A 112 -36.02 -44.82 34.48
C LEU A 112 -35.88 -45.63 33.15
N PRO A 113 -34.92 -45.39 32.22
CA PRO A 113 -33.65 -44.64 32.39
C PRO A 113 -33.14 -43.75 31.19
N CYS A 114 -32.09 -42.95 31.48
CA CYS A 114 -30.93 -42.65 30.61
C CYS A 114 -31.10 -42.13 29.15
N TRP A 115 -31.66 -40.94 28.93
CA TRP A 115 -31.49 -40.19 27.65
C TRP A 115 -31.07 -38.71 27.78
N GLY A 116 -30.64 -38.26 28.97
CA GLY A 116 -30.41 -36.83 29.26
C GLY A 116 -29.06 -36.20 28.86
N PHE A 117 -27.98 -36.98 28.68
CA PHE A 117 -26.61 -36.42 28.69
C PHE A 117 -25.96 -36.18 27.31
N LEU A 118 -26.52 -36.72 26.22
CA LEU A 118 -25.98 -36.51 24.86
C LEU A 118 -26.59 -35.30 24.12
N GLY A 119 -27.75 -34.80 24.56
CA GLY A 119 -28.42 -33.65 23.92
C GLY A 119 -27.66 -32.33 24.09
N PHE A 120 -27.08 -32.08 25.27
CA PHE A 120 -26.38 -30.82 25.56
C PHE A 120 -25.05 -30.66 24.81
N LEU A 121 -24.29 -31.74 24.60
CA LEU A 121 -23.03 -31.71 23.84
C LEU A 121 -23.26 -31.60 22.33
N ALA A 122 -24.41 -32.05 21.81
CA ALA A 122 -24.79 -31.86 20.42
C ALA A 122 -25.24 -30.41 20.13
N ALA A 123 -26.05 -29.81 21.01
CA ALA A 123 -26.49 -28.42 20.88
C ALA A 123 -25.31 -27.43 20.97
N ALA A 124 -24.37 -27.65 21.89
CA ALA A 124 -23.18 -26.81 22.05
C ALA A 124 -22.22 -26.82 20.84
N ARG A 125 -22.31 -27.80 19.93
CA ARG A 125 -21.50 -27.84 18.69
C ARG A 125 -22.14 -27.13 17.49
N LEU A 126 -23.42 -26.74 17.56
CA LEU A 126 -24.15 -26.15 16.45
C LEU A 126 -24.31 -24.63 16.52
N CYS A 127 -24.19 -24.02 17.71
CA CYS A 127 -24.05 -22.57 17.84
C CYS A 127 -22.58 -22.15 17.76
N LYS A 128 -21.98 -22.22 16.56
CA LYS A 128 -20.93 -21.24 16.22
C LYS A 128 -21.60 -19.87 16.23
N LEU A 129 -21.48 -19.12 17.33
CA LEU A 129 -21.73 -17.68 17.32
C LEU A 129 -20.85 -17.10 16.19
N LYS A 130 -21.46 -16.74 15.06
CA LYS A 130 -20.85 -15.80 14.15
C LYS A 130 -20.76 -14.50 14.93
N GLN A 131 -19.56 -14.13 15.39
CA GLN A 131 -19.32 -12.72 15.71
C GLN A 131 -19.73 -11.91 14.48
N PRO A 132 -20.55 -10.86 14.63
CA PRO A 132 -20.88 -10.00 13.52
C PRO A 132 -19.58 -9.42 12.97
N GLU A 133 -19.38 -9.51 11.66
CA GLU A 133 -18.28 -8.82 11.00
C GLU A 133 -18.47 -7.32 11.19
N THR A 134 -17.43 -6.62 11.66
CA THR A 134 -17.50 -5.18 11.86
C THR A 134 -17.72 -4.47 10.52
N ASP A 135 -18.62 -3.48 10.52
CA ASP A 135 -18.90 -2.69 9.31
C ASP A 135 -17.74 -1.76 8.92
N ILE A 136 -16.91 -1.40 9.90
CA ILE A 136 -15.67 -0.65 9.75
C ILE A 136 -14.54 -1.41 10.48
N THR A 137 -13.33 -1.41 9.91
CA THR A 137 -12.10 -1.82 10.61
C THR A 137 -11.04 -0.73 10.44
N ILE A 138 -10.53 -0.26 11.56
CA ILE A 138 -9.48 0.76 11.72
C ILE A 138 -8.39 0.22 12.65
N TRP A 139 -7.24 0.89 12.68
CA TRP A 139 -6.11 0.52 13.53
C TRP A 139 -5.28 1.75 13.92
N TRP A 140 -4.39 1.56 14.89
CA TRP A 140 -3.50 2.58 15.45
C TRP A 140 -2.10 2.01 15.74
N HIS A 141 -1.10 2.89 15.87
CA HIS A 141 0.26 2.54 16.28
C HIS A 141 0.67 3.36 17.51
N GLU A 142 0.83 2.69 18.66
CA GLU A 142 1.25 3.35 19.92
C GLU A 142 2.67 3.94 19.85
N LYS A 143 3.58 3.29 19.12
CA LYS A 143 4.93 3.80 18.83
C LYS A 143 4.92 4.62 17.54
N SER A 144 4.15 5.70 17.56
CA SER A 144 4.11 6.65 16.45
C SER A 144 4.77 7.97 16.82
N VAL A 145 5.45 8.58 15.86
CA VAL A 145 6.23 9.80 16.07
C VAL A 145 5.93 10.87 15.03
N LEU A 146 5.81 12.11 15.51
CA LEU A 146 5.85 13.30 14.67
C LEU A 146 7.32 13.61 14.40
N ASN A 147 7.80 13.25 13.20
CA ASN A 147 9.15 13.52 12.75
C ASN A 147 9.06 13.96 11.29
N THR A 148 9.56 15.15 10.99
CA THR A 148 9.42 15.77 9.66
C THR A 148 10.68 15.73 8.81
N ASN A 149 11.85 15.49 9.43
CA ASN A 149 13.16 15.81 8.84
C ASN A 149 14.19 14.67 8.92
N THR A 150 14.07 13.74 9.89
CA THR A 150 15.04 12.63 10.05
C THR A 150 14.36 11.27 9.88
N SER A 151 15.16 10.21 9.80
CA SER A 151 14.66 8.84 9.98
C SER A 151 14.05 8.65 11.36
N VAL A 152 13.06 7.75 11.43
CA VAL A 152 12.42 7.31 12.69
C VAL A 152 13.13 6.06 13.21
N ALA A 153 12.97 5.73 14.50
CA ALA A 153 13.58 4.53 15.06
C ALA A 153 13.03 3.24 14.40
N ALA A 154 13.74 2.13 14.63
CA ALA A 154 13.40 0.83 14.06
C ALA A 154 11.96 0.39 14.42
N ASP A 155 11.57 0.64 15.67
CA ASP A 155 10.29 0.27 16.28
C ASP A 155 9.24 1.39 16.29
N GLU A 156 9.46 2.46 15.51
CA GLU A 156 8.56 3.61 15.37
C GLU A 156 7.92 3.71 13.98
N VAL A 157 6.76 4.37 13.88
CA VAL A 157 6.13 4.73 12.59
C VAL A 157 5.91 6.24 12.52
N ARG A 158 6.26 6.85 11.38
CA ARG A 158 6.02 8.28 11.15
C ARG A 158 4.51 8.56 11.03
N HIS A 159 4.00 9.44 11.89
CA HIS A 159 2.62 9.92 11.87
C HIS A 159 2.54 11.26 11.13
N SER A 160 1.40 11.55 10.51
CA SER A 160 1.14 12.84 9.86
C SER A 160 1.40 14.01 10.80
N ARG A 161 2.23 14.94 10.33
CA ARG A 161 2.51 16.22 10.99
C ARG A 161 1.28 17.12 11.06
N ARG A 162 0.35 16.99 10.09
CA ARG A 162 -0.72 17.98 9.82
C ARG A 162 -2.13 17.44 9.99
N TYR A 163 -2.40 16.16 9.76
CA TYR A 163 -3.78 15.65 9.69
C TYR A 163 -4.05 14.50 10.67
N ASN A 164 -5.10 14.66 11.47
CA ASN A 164 -5.75 13.58 12.19
C ASN A 164 -6.98 13.11 11.40
N VAL A 165 -7.09 11.80 11.15
CA VAL A 165 -8.26 11.22 10.48
C VAL A 165 -9.05 10.33 11.43
N SER A 166 -10.38 10.38 11.30
CA SER A 166 -11.30 9.51 12.03
C SER A 166 -12.48 9.14 11.14
N VAL A 167 -13.10 7.98 11.38
CA VAL A 167 -14.15 7.40 10.53
C VAL A 167 -15.35 7.02 11.39
N SER A 168 -16.55 7.28 10.89
CA SER A 168 -17.82 6.86 11.47
C SER A 168 -18.72 6.22 10.41
N LEU A 169 -19.71 5.43 10.82
CA LEU A 169 -20.79 5.06 9.91
C LEU A 169 -21.57 6.32 9.49
N ALA A 170 -22.02 6.34 8.24
CA ALA A 170 -22.64 7.50 7.63
C ALA A 170 -23.82 8.08 8.45
N GLY A 171 -23.61 9.25 9.06
CA GLY A 171 -24.61 9.96 9.87
C GLY A 171 -24.70 9.58 11.35
N GLU A 172 -23.82 8.71 11.87
CA GLU A 172 -23.87 8.27 13.29
C GLU A 172 -23.10 9.18 14.26
N ASP A 173 -22.15 10.00 13.77
CA ASP A 173 -21.25 10.89 14.55
C ASP A 173 -20.36 10.19 15.62
N ASP A 174 -20.38 8.85 15.65
CA ASP A 174 -19.49 8.01 16.46
C ASP A 174 -18.16 7.79 15.72
N PHE A 175 -17.25 8.76 15.84
CA PHE A 175 -15.99 8.80 15.10
C PHE A 175 -14.82 8.15 15.83
N HIS A 176 -14.21 7.15 15.19
CA HIS A 176 -13.05 6.43 15.70
C HIS A 176 -11.77 6.77 14.92
N HIS A 177 -10.62 6.85 15.59
CA HIS A 177 -9.36 7.26 14.96
C HIS A 177 -8.83 6.21 13.96
N SER A 178 -8.40 6.67 12.79
CA SER A 178 -7.70 5.86 11.79
C SER A 178 -6.29 6.42 11.62
N PHE A 179 -5.28 5.56 11.70
CA PHE A 179 -3.89 6.01 11.70
C PHE A 179 -3.50 6.75 10.41
N ALA A 180 -3.04 8.00 10.55
CA ALA A 180 -2.49 8.79 9.46
C ALA A 180 -0.96 8.62 9.43
N TYR A 181 -0.48 7.80 8.50
CA TYR A 181 0.95 7.63 8.19
C TYR A 181 1.50 8.88 7.49
N GLU A 182 2.82 9.03 7.46
CA GLU A 182 3.51 10.05 6.66
C GLU A 182 4.78 9.48 5.99
N SER A 183 5.03 9.92 4.76
CA SER A 183 6.28 9.69 4.03
C SER A 183 6.84 10.99 3.50
N ILE A 184 8.17 11.12 3.56
CA ILE A 184 8.91 12.35 3.27
C ILE A 184 10.03 12.07 2.25
N PRO A 185 10.42 13.03 1.42
CA PRO A 185 11.57 12.92 0.53
C PRO A 185 12.82 12.42 1.28
N ARG A 186 13.55 11.48 0.66
CA ARG A 186 14.74 10.80 1.21
C ARG A 186 14.51 10.06 2.55
N ASN A 187 13.27 9.90 2.99
CA ASN A 187 12.87 9.27 4.27
C ASN A 187 13.49 9.93 5.52
N GLY A 188 14.08 11.12 5.38
CA GLY A 188 14.90 11.76 6.41
C GLY A 188 16.30 11.15 6.60
N ASN A 189 16.77 10.35 5.64
CA ASN A 189 18.15 9.82 5.61
C ASN A 189 19.15 10.78 4.91
N GLY A 190 18.69 11.85 4.26
CA GLY A 190 19.54 12.68 3.40
C GLY A 190 20.04 11.91 2.17
N LYS A 191 21.17 12.32 1.58
CA LYS A 191 21.79 11.66 0.41
C LYS A 191 22.58 10.40 0.78
N MET A 192 22.07 9.58 1.70
CA MET A 192 22.75 8.42 2.28
C MET A 192 23.26 7.42 1.22
N PHE A 193 24.58 7.27 1.10
CA PHE A 193 25.23 6.27 0.24
C PHE A 193 25.24 4.86 0.84
N ASP A 194 25.40 4.74 2.16
CA ASP A 194 25.50 3.47 2.87
C ASP A 194 24.72 3.52 4.20
N PRO A 195 23.73 2.63 4.45
CA PRO A 195 22.98 2.60 5.71
C PRO A 195 23.81 2.37 7.00
N ALA A 196 25.04 1.88 6.89
CA ALA A 196 25.99 1.74 8.01
C ALA A 196 26.94 2.94 8.17
N GLN A 197 26.90 3.90 7.24
CA GLN A 197 27.63 5.17 7.25
C GLN A 197 26.69 6.29 6.79
N PRO A 198 25.62 6.61 7.54
CA PRO A 198 24.59 7.55 7.11
C PRO A 198 25.12 8.96 6.85
N GLU A 199 26.25 9.34 7.44
CA GLU A 199 26.98 10.58 7.19
C GLU A 199 27.70 10.63 5.83
N LYS A 200 27.86 9.48 5.15
CA LYS A 200 28.48 9.39 3.84
C LYS A 200 27.42 9.62 2.76
N GLU A 201 27.51 10.75 2.08
CA GLU A 201 26.61 11.08 0.98
C GLU A 201 27.06 10.47 -0.36
N TYR A 202 26.09 10.22 -1.25
CA TYR A 202 26.34 9.99 -2.67
C TYR A 202 26.38 11.31 -3.45
N ASP A 203 27.09 11.30 -4.57
CA ASP A 203 27.15 12.40 -5.52
C ASP A 203 26.92 11.86 -6.93
N PHE A 204 25.66 11.92 -7.38
CA PHE A 204 25.23 11.50 -8.71
C PHE A 204 24.94 12.73 -9.56
N ALA A 205 25.46 12.77 -10.79
CA ALA A 205 25.27 13.90 -11.70
C ALA A 205 23.78 14.19 -11.98
N ASP A 206 22.99 13.14 -12.19
CA ASP A 206 21.54 13.22 -12.42
C ASP A 206 20.73 13.33 -11.11
N GLY A 207 21.40 13.32 -9.96
CA GLY A 207 20.80 13.32 -8.63
C GLY A 207 20.02 12.04 -8.30
N ASP A 208 19.05 12.19 -7.40
CA ASP A 208 18.16 11.14 -6.90
C ASP A 208 16.68 11.38 -7.22
N GLY A 209 16.40 12.37 -8.06
CA GLY A 209 15.04 12.83 -8.39
C GLY A 209 14.41 13.77 -7.37
N ILE A 210 15.12 14.12 -6.29
CA ILE A 210 14.66 15.00 -5.23
C ILE A 210 15.50 16.28 -5.24
N THR A 211 14.83 17.42 -5.35
CA THR A 211 15.42 18.75 -5.43
C THR A 211 14.93 19.60 -4.26
N LEU A 212 14.09 20.60 -4.49
CA LEU A 212 13.53 21.47 -3.46
C LEU A 212 12.53 20.78 -2.52
N GLU A 213 12.07 19.57 -2.84
CA GLU A 213 10.93 18.94 -2.16
C GLU A 213 11.19 18.69 -0.66
N ALA A 214 12.43 18.36 -0.31
CA ALA A 214 12.83 18.19 1.08
C ALA A 214 12.83 19.53 1.85
N ASP A 215 13.34 20.59 1.23
CA ASP A 215 13.52 21.92 1.84
C ASP A 215 12.18 22.66 1.97
N GLU A 216 11.29 22.50 0.99
CA GLU A 216 9.90 22.97 1.03
C GLU A 216 9.00 22.08 1.91
N GLY A 217 9.55 21.02 2.52
CA GLY A 217 8.82 20.15 3.45
C GLY A 217 7.67 19.38 2.81
N ILE A 218 7.73 19.14 1.49
CA ILE A 218 6.77 18.33 0.74
C ILE A 218 6.66 16.96 1.40
N ASN A 219 5.45 16.48 1.62
CA ASN A 219 5.21 15.17 2.23
C ASN A 219 3.89 14.56 1.75
N MET A 220 3.77 13.24 1.92
CA MET A 220 2.58 12.48 1.57
C MET A 220 2.12 11.71 2.80
N ALA A 221 1.06 12.19 3.43
CA ALA A 221 0.33 11.48 4.45
C ALA A 221 -0.76 10.59 3.82
N TRP A 222 -1.08 9.47 4.46
CA TRP A 222 -2.22 8.65 4.07
C TRP A 222 -2.82 7.90 5.25
N THR A 223 -4.08 7.49 5.10
CA THR A 223 -4.74 6.56 6.01
C THR A 223 -5.43 5.47 5.22
N GLN A 224 -5.57 4.29 5.83
CA GLN A 224 -6.33 3.18 5.28
C GLN A 224 -7.29 2.62 6.32
N PHE A 225 -8.50 2.28 5.89
CA PHE A 225 -9.49 1.57 6.70
C PHE A 225 -10.26 0.58 5.83
N ILE A 226 -10.91 -0.39 6.47
CA ILE A 226 -11.81 -1.34 5.83
C ILE A 226 -13.25 -0.90 6.11
N TYR A 227 -14.14 -0.97 5.12
CA TYR A 227 -15.55 -0.60 5.26
C TYR A 227 -16.50 -1.51 4.46
N ARG A 228 -17.76 -1.56 4.87
CA ARG A 228 -18.83 -2.39 4.26
C ARG A 228 -20.11 -1.63 3.93
N LYS A 229 -20.19 -0.39 4.40
CA LYS A 229 -21.32 0.54 4.31
C LYS A 229 -20.77 1.94 4.12
N ASP A 230 -21.62 2.87 3.71
CA ASP A 230 -21.29 4.29 3.65
C ASP A 230 -20.70 4.78 4.97
N VAL A 231 -19.63 5.57 4.89
CA VAL A 231 -18.96 6.18 6.05
C VAL A 231 -18.89 7.69 5.89
N ASP A 232 -18.78 8.38 7.02
CA ASP A 232 -18.26 9.75 7.06
C ASP A 232 -16.80 9.71 7.51
N VAL A 233 -15.91 10.31 6.72
CA VAL A 233 -14.48 10.48 7.04
C VAL A 233 -14.28 11.90 7.54
N ARG A 234 -13.76 12.05 8.76
CA ARG A 234 -13.47 13.32 9.41
C ARG A 234 -11.98 13.59 9.46
N ILE A 235 -11.59 14.72 8.89
CA ILE A 235 -10.22 15.23 8.84
C ILE A 235 -10.16 16.49 9.70
N ILE A 236 -9.17 16.56 10.59
CA ILE A 236 -8.92 17.70 11.48
C ILE A 236 -7.41 17.99 11.47
N THR A 237 -7.02 19.26 11.48
CA THR A 237 -5.61 19.64 11.65
C THR A 237 -5.08 19.30 13.03
N THR A 238 -3.82 18.86 13.10
CA THR A 238 -3.10 18.51 14.34
C THR A 238 -2.85 19.71 15.24
N ASP A 239 -2.57 20.89 14.66
CA ASP A 239 -2.32 22.16 15.33
C ASP A 239 -3.60 23.00 15.55
N GLY A 240 -4.74 22.55 15.01
CA GLY A 240 -6.01 23.28 15.05
C GLY A 240 -6.11 24.45 14.05
N SER A 241 -5.16 24.60 13.12
CA SER A 241 -5.23 25.60 12.04
C SER A 241 -6.46 25.40 11.14
N SER A 242 -6.93 26.47 10.50
CA SER A 242 -8.07 26.38 9.59
C SER A 242 -7.69 25.59 8.31
N ILE A 243 -8.64 24.79 7.84
CA ILE A 243 -8.63 24.15 6.51
C ILE A 243 -9.69 24.74 5.57
N GLY A 244 -10.36 25.80 6.02
CA GLY A 244 -11.31 26.57 5.22
C GLY A 244 -12.70 25.93 5.04
N PRO A 245 -13.60 26.63 4.31
CA PRO A 245 -14.93 26.13 3.98
C PRO A 245 -14.85 24.91 3.04
N ALA A 246 -15.96 24.20 2.83
CA ALA A 246 -15.98 23.01 1.98
C ALA A 246 -15.56 23.29 0.52
N SER A 247 -15.75 24.52 0.03
CA SER A 247 -15.27 24.99 -1.28
C SER A 247 -13.75 25.18 -1.39
N ASN A 248 -13.04 25.07 -0.26
CA ASN A 248 -11.58 25.05 -0.18
C ASN A 248 -10.98 23.66 -0.42
N VAL A 249 -11.83 22.62 -0.33
CA VAL A 249 -11.45 21.22 -0.48
C VAL A 249 -11.63 20.79 -1.93
N VAL A 250 -10.60 20.16 -2.49
CA VAL A 250 -10.68 19.39 -3.73
C VAL A 250 -10.47 17.92 -3.39
N ILE A 251 -11.23 17.04 -4.03
CA ILE A 251 -11.06 15.59 -3.96
C ILE A 251 -10.64 15.11 -5.34
N ARG A 252 -9.53 14.38 -5.42
CA ARG A 252 -9.04 13.80 -6.69
C ARG A 252 -8.94 12.27 -6.57
N PRO A 253 -9.42 11.47 -7.54
CA PRO A 253 -10.00 11.88 -8.80
C PRO A 253 -11.33 12.63 -8.67
N ALA A 254 -11.52 13.65 -9.51
CA ALA A 254 -12.69 14.53 -9.45
C ALA A 254 -14.01 13.81 -9.80
N ASP A 255 -13.95 12.73 -10.59
CA ASP A 255 -15.11 11.92 -11.01
C ASP A 255 -15.74 11.07 -9.88
N LEU A 256 -15.21 11.16 -8.65
CA LEU A 256 -15.81 10.55 -7.46
C LEU A 256 -17.04 11.31 -6.93
N ASP A 257 -17.15 12.62 -7.18
CA ASP A 257 -18.25 13.50 -6.72
C ASP A 257 -18.67 13.29 -5.24
N PHE A 258 -17.67 13.15 -4.36
CA PHE A 258 -17.92 12.93 -2.93
C PHE A 258 -18.38 14.20 -2.23
N LYS A 259 -19.40 14.06 -1.36
CA LYS A 259 -20.02 15.20 -0.68
C LYS A 259 -19.16 15.65 0.50
N VAL A 260 -18.66 16.89 0.42
CA VAL A 260 -17.83 17.53 1.45
C VAL A 260 -18.64 18.52 2.28
N LYS A 261 -18.35 18.60 3.59
CA LYS A 261 -18.85 19.62 4.52
C LYS A 261 -17.72 20.07 5.44
N SER A 262 -17.65 21.36 5.76
CA SER A 262 -16.81 21.86 6.86
C SER A 262 -17.70 22.28 8.03
N PRO A 263 -17.97 21.41 9.03
CA PRO A 263 -18.79 21.78 10.20
C PRO A 263 -18.09 22.78 11.14
N LYS A 264 -16.77 22.94 11.01
CA LYS A 264 -15.92 23.91 11.72
C LYS A 264 -14.75 24.30 10.83
N ASP A 265 -14.16 25.46 11.07
CA ASP A 265 -13.06 26.01 10.25
C ASP A 265 -11.83 25.07 10.14
N ASN A 266 -11.60 24.22 11.15
CA ASN A 266 -10.49 23.25 11.20
C ASN A 266 -10.92 21.79 10.94
N THR A 267 -12.17 21.55 10.54
CA THR A 267 -12.75 20.19 10.44
C THR A 267 -13.49 20.01 9.12
N VAL A 268 -13.16 18.94 8.40
CA VAL A 268 -13.83 18.54 7.15
C VAL A 268 -14.43 17.14 7.31
N LEU A 269 -15.63 16.96 6.79
CA LEU A 269 -16.37 15.70 6.70
C LEU A 269 -16.59 15.35 5.23
N ILE A 270 -16.20 14.14 4.85
CA ILE A 270 -16.39 13.60 3.50
C ILE A 270 -17.27 12.36 3.60
N ARG A 271 -18.41 12.38 2.90
CA ARG A 271 -19.24 11.17 2.72
C ARG A 271 -18.58 10.27 1.69
N VAL A 272 -18.18 9.07 2.10
CA VAL A 272 -17.63 8.03 1.22
C VAL A 272 -18.63 6.88 1.11
N PRO A 273 -19.38 6.76 -0.01
CA PRO A 273 -20.31 5.66 -0.24
C PRO A 273 -19.58 4.31 -0.37
N PHE A 274 -20.21 3.20 0.02
CA PHE A 274 -19.59 1.89 -0.14
C PHE A 274 -19.48 1.45 -1.61
N GLN A 275 -18.24 1.24 -2.06
CA GLN A 275 -17.92 0.70 -3.37
C GLN A 275 -17.21 -0.67 -3.24
N LYS A 276 -17.60 -1.64 -4.07
CA LYS A 276 -16.95 -2.99 -4.10
C LYS A 276 -15.48 -2.96 -4.55
N SER A 277 -15.12 -1.95 -5.33
CA SER A 277 -13.75 -1.57 -5.70
C SER A 277 -12.96 -0.94 -4.55
N GLY A 278 -13.64 -0.44 -3.51
CA GLY A 278 -13.09 0.59 -2.62
C GLY A 278 -12.96 1.95 -3.31
N ALA A 279 -12.44 2.93 -2.57
CA ALA A 279 -12.06 4.23 -3.09
C ALA A 279 -10.63 4.58 -2.63
N ARG A 280 -9.84 5.20 -3.52
CA ARG A 280 -8.51 5.74 -3.24
C ARG A 280 -8.49 7.16 -3.78
N PHE A 281 -8.31 8.16 -2.91
CA PHE A 281 -8.44 9.56 -3.31
C PHE A 281 -7.56 10.49 -2.49
N SER A 282 -7.06 11.54 -3.14
CA SER A 282 -6.40 12.68 -2.52
C SER A 282 -7.46 13.64 -1.95
N VAL A 283 -7.15 14.25 -0.81
CA VAL A 283 -7.93 15.36 -0.21
C VAL A 283 -7.01 16.56 -0.09
N GLU A 284 -7.40 17.64 -0.74
CA GLU A 284 -6.52 18.77 -1.04
C GLU A 284 -7.15 20.05 -0.54
N PHE A 285 -6.37 20.86 0.18
CA PHE A 285 -6.81 22.15 0.70
C PHE A 285 -6.07 23.24 -0.07
N LYS A 286 -6.78 24.21 -0.67
CA LYS A 286 -6.13 25.22 -1.53
C LYS A 286 -5.11 26.07 -0.77
N ASP A 287 -5.35 26.32 0.52
CA ASP A 287 -4.40 27.02 1.41
C ASP A 287 -3.15 26.20 1.76
N ASP A 288 -3.10 24.92 1.39
CA ASP A 288 -1.94 24.02 1.54
C ASP A 288 -1.22 23.75 0.22
N ALA A 289 -1.70 24.31 -0.90
CA ALA A 289 -1.12 24.06 -2.22
C ALA A 289 0.31 24.61 -2.34
N PHE A 290 1.14 23.88 -3.08
CA PHE A 290 2.48 24.27 -3.50
C PHE A 290 2.53 24.35 -5.03
N THR A 291 2.90 25.53 -5.54
CA THR A 291 3.04 25.80 -6.97
C THR A 291 4.46 25.44 -7.42
N TYR A 292 4.62 24.35 -8.16
CA TYR A 292 5.89 24.02 -8.81
C TYR A 292 6.08 24.89 -10.06
N ARG A 293 7.19 25.62 -10.10
CA ARG A 293 7.61 26.44 -11.24
C ARG A 293 8.89 25.88 -11.85
N SER A 294 8.98 25.85 -13.17
CA SER A 294 10.16 25.38 -13.91
C SER A 294 10.77 26.48 -14.78
N ASN A 295 12.09 26.45 -14.94
CA ASN A 295 12.82 27.22 -15.95
C ASN A 295 13.26 26.38 -17.18
N GLY A 296 12.86 25.10 -17.24
CA GLY A 296 13.28 24.15 -18.29
C GLY A 296 14.51 23.30 -17.97
N THR A 297 15.16 23.54 -16.83
CA THR A 297 16.24 22.69 -16.31
C THR A 297 15.93 22.20 -14.90
N ASP A 298 15.47 23.11 -14.04
CA ASP A 298 15.19 22.90 -12.61
C ASP A 298 13.89 23.56 -12.17
N TYR A 299 13.44 23.21 -10.96
CA TYR A 299 12.43 24.00 -10.27
C TYR A 299 13.04 25.31 -9.75
N VAL A 300 12.22 26.38 -9.77
CA VAL A 300 12.59 27.72 -9.30
C VAL A 300 11.55 28.26 -8.33
N SER A 301 11.95 29.09 -7.38
CA SER A 301 11.05 29.70 -6.39
C SER A 301 10.34 30.96 -6.90
N ASP A 302 10.92 31.65 -7.88
CA ASP A 302 10.35 32.81 -8.57
C ASP A 302 10.68 32.76 -10.07
N GLY A 303 9.89 33.47 -10.88
CA GLY A 303 9.91 33.36 -12.34
C GLY A 303 9.42 32.00 -12.83
N GLY A 304 9.93 31.58 -13.98
CA GLY A 304 9.56 30.32 -14.63
C GLY A 304 8.07 30.18 -14.97
N VAL A 305 7.70 28.98 -15.41
CA VAL A 305 6.33 28.61 -15.78
C VAL A 305 5.77 27.60 -14.78
N ILE A 306 4.48 27.70 -14.48
CA ILE A 306 3.81 26.78 -13.55
C ILE A 306 3.63 25.43 -14.24
N VAL A 307 4.28 24.39 -13.72
CA VAL A 307 4.16 23.01 -14.21
C VAL A 307 3.25 22.14 -13.34
N SER A 308 2.95 22.57 -12.10
CA SER A 308 2.01 21.87 -11.21
C SER A 308 1.53 22.73 -10.05
N GLU A 309 0.37 22.40 -9.50
CA GLU A 309 -0.14 22.89 -8.21
C GLU A 309 -0.74 21.71 -7.44
N GLU A 310 0.03 21.19 -6.47
CA GLU A 310 -0.32 20.00 -5.67
C GLU A 310 -0.14 20.30 -4.16
N PRO A 311 -0.75 19.54 -3.23
CA PRO A 311 -0.60 19.81 -1.79
C PRO A 311 0.84 19.73 -1.29
N ARG A 312 1.28 20.71 -0.49
CA ARG A 312 2.56 20.66 0.25
C ARG A 312 2.54 19.51 1.26
N ASN A 313 1.40 19.29 1.92
CA ASN A 313 1.13 18.16 2.79
C ASN A 313 0.00 17.35 2.15
N GLY A 314 0.34 16.39 1.28
CA GLY A 314 -0.64 15.51 0.66
C GLY A 314 -1.36 14.65 1.69
N LEU A 315 -2.67 14.43 1.50
CA LEU A 315 -3.46 13.51 2.32
C LEU A 315 -4.25 12.56 1.43
N VAL A 316 -3.88 11.27 1.45
CA VAL A 316 -4.56 10.24 0.66
C VAL A 316 -5.40 9.32 1.55
N ILE A 317 -6.64 9.06 1.15
CA ILE A 317 -7.59 8.18 1.86
C ILE A 317 -7.77 6.88 1.07
N PHE A 318 -7.52 5.74 1.72
CA PHE A 318 -7.75 4.40 1.18
C PHE A 318 -8.92 3.71 1.91
N ALA A 319 -10.12 3.83 1.33
CA ALA A 319 -11.33 3.13 1.79
C ALA A 319 -11.40 1.74 1.11
N SER A 320 -10.75 0.73 1.70
CA SER A 320 -10.64 -0.62 1.15
C SER A 320 -11.89 -1.47 1.45
N PRO A 321 -12.41 -2.27 0.51
CA PRO A 321 -13.43 -3.27 0.81
C PRO A 321 -12.84 -4.39 1.70
N PRO A 322 -13.63 -5.27 2.33
CA PRO A 322 -13.08 -6.42 3.04
C PRO A 322 -12.47 -7.43 2.07
N LEU A 323 -11.36 -8.06 2.46
CA LEU A 323 -10.80 -9.18 1.69
C LEU A 323 -11.75 -10.38 1.66
N PRO A 324 -11.81 -11.12 0.54
CA PRO A 324 -12.38 -12.46 0.49
C PRO A 324 -11.79 -13.36 1.60
N LYS A 325 -12.64 -14.15 2.27
CA LYS A 325 -12.25 -14.91 3.47
C LYS A 325 -11.23 -16.03 3.20
N ASP A 326 -11.26 -16.57 2.00
CA ASP A 326 -10.31 -17.53 1.45
C ASP A 326 -8.90 -16.94 1.26
N LEU A 327 -8.78 -15.61 1.19
CA LEU A 327 -7.52 -14.88 1.14
C LEU A 327 -7.00 -14.45 2.54
N VAL A 328 -7.68 -14.84 3.63
CA VAL A 328 -7.25 -14.54 5.00
C VAL A 328 -6.81 -15.83 5.70
N PRO A 329 -5.49 -16.12 5.77
CA PRO A 329 -4.99 -17.37 6.33
C PRO A 329 -5.21 -17.45 7.85
N SER A 330 -5.57 -18.64 8.36
CA SER A 330 -5.73 -18.86 9.81
C SER A 330 -4.38 -18.96 10.52
N LYS A 331 -4.14 -18.07 11.50
CA LYS A 331 -2.98 -18.10 12.41
C LYS A 331 -2.75 -19.43 13.13
N THR A 332 -3.79 -20.26 13.31
CA THR A 332 -3.68 -21.55 14.00
C THR A 332 -3.32 -22.72 13.06
N SER A 333 -3.10 -22.46 11.77
CA SER A 333 -2.72 -23.48 10.80
C SER A 333 -1.29 -23.95 11.01
N SER A 334 -1.05 -25.27 10.95
CA SER A 334 0.29 -25.86 11.03
C SER A 334 1.20 -25.46 9.84
N ASN A 335 0.62 -24.95 8.76
CA ASN A 335 1.34 -24.46 7.57
C ASN A 335 1.67 -22.96 7.62
N VAL A 336 1.26 -22.27 8.69
CA VAL A 336 1.51 -20.83 8.89
C VAL A 336 2.70 -20.62 9.83
N GLN A 337 3.52 -19.63 9.51
CA GLN A 337 4.39 -18.94 10.45
C GLN A 337 3.78 -17.56 10.74
N VAL A 338 3.63 -17.22 12.02
CA VAL A 338 3.28 -15.86 12.44
C VAL A 338 4.57 -15.15 12.85
N ILE A 339 4.80 -13.98 12.26
CA ILE A 339 5.82 -13.01 12.67
C ILE A 339 5.12 -12.00 13.59
N TYR A 340 5.65 -11.84 14.79
CA TYR A 340 5.15 -10.88 15.77
C TYR A 340 5.96 -9.59 15.71
N PRO A 341 5.36 -8.43 16.06
CA PRO A 341 6.03 -7.13 16.02
C PRO A 341 7.38 -7.12 16.74
N GLY A 342 8.36 -6.45 16.14
CA GLY A 342 9.73 -6.38 16.62
C GLY A 342 10.77 -6.55 15.51
N LYS A 343 12.02 -6.71 15.95
CA LYS A 343 13.17 -7.06 15.11
C LYS A 343 12.96 -8.42 14.44
N ALA A 344 13.18 -8.46 13.14
CA ALA A 344 13.41 -9.68 12.37
C ALA A 344 14.83 -9.68 11.78
N THR A 345 15.30 -10.88 11.48
CA THR A 345 16.52 -11.17 10.70
C THR A 345 16.17 -12.23 9.65
N GLN A 346 17.05 -12.51 8.70
CA GLN A 346 16.82 -13.58 7.72
C GLN A 346 16.50 -14.94 8.36
N ASP A 347 17.10 -15.28 9.51
CA ASP A 347 16.82 -16.51 10.29
C ASP A 347 15.42 -16.55 10.91
N SER A 348 14.75 -15.40 11.00
CA SER A 348 13.37 -15.31 11.48
C SER A 348 12.39 -15.95 10.51
N PHE A 349 12.73 -16.08 9.22
CA PHE A 349 11.85 -16.61 8.18
C PHE A 349 12.15 -18.09 7.90
N ARG A 350 11.25 -18.97 8.36
CA ARG A 350 11.40 -20.43 8.28
C ARG A 350 10.70 -20.99 7.03
N SER A 351 10.79 -22.31 6.85
CA SER A 351 10.30 -23.04 5.68
C SER A 351 8.77 -23.27 5.61
N LYS A 352 7.95 -22.43 6.24
CA LYS A 352 6.48 -22.57 6.25
C LYS A 352 5.85 -22.05 4.94
N PRO A 353 4.83 -22.74 4.39
CA PRO A 353 4.11 -22.29 3.19
C PRO A 353 3.57 -20.86 3.24
N THR A 354 3.09 -20.44 4.41
CA THR A 354 2.50 -19.12 4.62
C THR A 354 3.22 -18.37 5.73
N VAL A 355 3.51 -17.09 5.50
CA VAL A 355 3.99 -16.13 6.51
C VAL A 355 2.89 -15.09 6.76
N ILE A 356 2.57 -14.85 8.02
CA ILE A 356 1.66 -13.78 8.48
C ILE A 356 2.46 -12.77 9.27
N PHE A 357 2.47 -11.51 8.84
CA PHE A 357 2.88 -10.39 9.68
C PHE A 357 1.68 -9.94 10.51
N ALA A 358 1.76 -10.11 11.83
CA ALA A 358 0.71 -9.66 12.74
C ALA A 358 0.67 -8.11 12.83
N SER A 359 -0.47 -7.54 13.23
CA SER A 359 -0.59 -6.09 13.44
C SER A 359 0.49 -5.55 14.39
N GLY A 360 1.08 -4.40 14.05
CA GLY A 360 2.21 -3.79 14.72
C GLY A 360 3.44 -3.60 13.81
N ILE A 361 4.55 -3.16 14.38
CA ILE A 361 5.75 -2.69 13.67
C ILE A 361 6.79 -3.81 13.60
N HIS A 362 7.32 -4.06 12.40
CA HIS A 362 8.37 -5.05 12.13
C HIS A 362 9.48 -4.38 11.34
N TRP A 363 10.73 -4.72 11.59
CA TRP A 363 11.87 -4.24 10.80
C TRP A 363 12.87 -5.37 10.57
N ILE A 364 13.57 -5.34 9.44
CA ILE A 364 14.72 -6.20 9.21
C ILE A 364 16.02 -5.45 9.44
N GLU A 365 16.95 -6.10 10.14
CA GLU A 365 18.31 -5.61 10.33
C GLU A 365 19.33 -6.72 10.10
N LYS A 366 20.53 -6.34 9.69
CA LYS A 366 21.70 -7.20 9.64
C LYS A 366 22.82 -6.56 10.43
N ASP A 367 23.43 -7.32 11.33
CA ASP A 367 24.53 -6.88 12.19
C ASP A 367 24.23 -5.59 12.99
N GLY A 368 22.96 -5.36 13.34
CA GLY A 368 22.48 -4.17 14.05
C GLY A 368 22.13 -2.97 13.16
N VAL A 369 22.22 -3.11 11.83
CA VAL A 369 22.01 -2.02 10.87
C VAL A 369 20.74 -2.25 10.05
N LEU A 370 19.86 -1.24 10.02
CA LEU A 370 18.67 -1.21 9.17
C LEU A 370 19.05 -1.01 7.69
N GLY A 371 18.20 -1.45 6.76
CA GLY A 371 18.47 -1.28 5.32
C GLY A 371 19.64 -2.10 4.78
N LYS A 372 20.29 -2.93 5.60
CA LYS A 372 21.37 -3.87 5.23
C LYS A 372 20.90 -5.29 4.99
N ASP A 373 19.59 -5.52 4.95
CA ASP A 373 19.01 -6.81 4.56
C ASP A 373 17.63 -6.68 3.90
N HIS A 374 17.16 -7.73 3.25
CA HIS A 374 15.77 -7.88 2.80
C HIS A 374 15.29 -9.32 3.05
N ILE A 375 13.99 -9.55 2.97
CA ILE A 375 13.41 -10.85 3.31
C ILE A 375 13.48 -11.77 2.10
N LYS A 376 14.52 -12.60 2.03
CA LYS A 376 14.58 -13.73 1.09
C LYS A 376 13.73 -14.88 1.63
N LEU A 377 12.56 -15.09 1.03
CA LEU A 377 11.62 -16.12 1.45
C LEU A 377 12.17 -17.50 1.11
N HIS A 378 11.90 -18.50 1.97
CA HIS A 378 12.26 -19.89 1.73
C HIS A 378 11.47 -20.46 0.53
N PRO A 379 11.99 -21.39 -0.30
CA PRO A 379 11.28 -21.87 -1.50
C PRO A 379 9.89 -22.50 -1.27
N ASN A 380 9.63 -23.01 -0.06
CA ASN A 380 8.28 -23.47 0.33
C ASN A 380 7.27 -22.34 0.49
N THR A 381 7.73 -21.14 0.86
CA THR A 381 6.92 -19.98 1.21
C THR A 381 6.43 -19.28 -0.04
N HIS A 382 5.14 -19.39 -0.29
CA HIS A 382 4.46 -18.86 -1.47
C HIS A 382 3.25 -17.98 -1.10
N TYR A 383 3.06 -17.69 0.18
CA TYR A 383 1.97 -16.84 0.64
C TYR A 383 2.48 -15.91 1.75
N VAL A 384 2.43 -14.61 1.52
CA VAL A 384 2.70 -13.58 2.54
C VAL A 384 1.41 -12.81 2.78
N TYR A 385 1.02 -12.72 4.06
CA TYR A 385 -0.17 -11.99 4.49
C TYR A 385 0.20 -10.91 5.50
N PHE A 386 -0.24 -9.67 5.25
CA PHE A 386 -0.07 -8.54 6.15
C PHE A 386 -1.41 -8.25 6.85
N GLU A 387 -1.47 -8.37 8.18
CA GLU A 387 -2.66 -7.93 8.89
C GLU A 387 -2.91 -6.42 8.71
N PRO A 388 -4.17 -5.97 8.74
CA PRO A 388 -4.48 -4.55 8.91
C PRO A 388 -3.75 -4.02 10.15
N GLY A 389 -2.97 -2.95 9.98
CA GLY A 389 -2.11 -2.41 11.03
C GLY A 389 -0.72 -3.05 11.15
N ALA A 390 -0.33 -4.01 10.30
CA ALA A 390 1.07 -4.39 10.15
C ALA A 390 1.85 -3.29 9.41
N TYR A 391 3.05 -2.92 9.90
CA TYR A 391 3.98 -2.03 9.23
C TYR A 391 5.36 -2.69 9.18
N VAL A 392 5.83 -3.07 7.99
CA VAL A 392 7.01 -3.91 7.82
C VAL A 392 8.09 -3.13 7.06
N LYS A 393 9.18 -2.77 7.74
CA LYS A 393 10.34 -2.08 7.16
C LYS A 393 11.29 -3.10 6.53
N ALA A 394 11.01 -3.48 5.29
CA ALA A 394 11.76 -4.47 4.52
C ALA A 394 11.32 -4.46 3.04
N ALA A 395 11.99 -5.28 2.22
CA ALA A 395 11.51 -5.74 0.91
C ALA A 395 11.36 -7.28 0.89
N LEU A 396 10.66 -7.85 -0.09
CA LEU A 396 10.41 -9.28 -0.24
C LEU A 396 11.03 -9.86 -1.52
N GLU A 397 11.86 -10.90 -1.40
CA GLU A 397 12.26 -11.77 -2.52
C GLU A 397 11.61 -13.15 -2.38
N TYR A 398 10.77 -13.51 -3.35
CA TYR A 398 10.22 -14.86 -3.51
C TYR A 398 11.24 -15.77 -4.22
N THR A 399 11.34 -17.01 -3.74
CA THR A 399 12.20 -18.06 -4.32
C THR A 399 11.42 -19.36 -4.63
N THR A 400 10.10 -19.27 -4.62
CA THR A 400 9.22 -20.43 -4.68
C THR A 400 8.99 -20.93 -6.09
N LYS A 401 8.85 -22.25 -6.24
CA LYS A 401 8.44 -22.89 -7.49
C LYS A 401 6.96 -23.27 -7.51
N HIS A 402 6.17 -22.73 -6.58
CA HIS A 402 4.73 -22.96 -6.56
C HIS A 402 4.07 -22.20 -7.72
N SER A 403 3.10 -22.84 -8.40
CA SER A 403 2.43 -22.27 -9.59
C SER A 403 1.67 -20.97 -9.31
N THR A 404 1.37 -20.69 -8.05
CA THR A 404 0.85 -19.41 -7.60
C THR A 404 1.60 -18.95 -6.36
N PHE A 405 1.89 -17.64 -6.29
CA PHE A 405 2.43 -17.01 -5.09
C PHE A 405 1.70 -15.70 -4.79
N HIS A 406 1.61 -15.35 -3.50
CA HIS A 406 0.64 -14.37 -3.01
C HIS A 406 1.27 -13.36 -2.07
N THR A 407 0.87 -12.09 -2.24
CA THR A 407 1.14 -10.96 -1.36
C THR A 407 -0.19 -10.29 -1.05
N VAL A 408 -0.75 -10.53 0.14
CA VAL A 408 -2.14 -10.17 0.45
C VAL A 408 -2.21 -9.43 1.77
N GLY A 409 -3.23 -8.60 1.97
CA GLY A 409 -3.47 -7.95 3.27
C GLY A 409 -3.48 -6.44 3.20
N TYR A 410 -3.82 -5.80 4.33
CA TYR A 410 -3.94 -4.34 4.44
C TYR A 410 -2.93 -3.73 5.41
N GLY A 411 -1.74 -4.33 5.47
CA GLY A 411 -0.57 -3.72 6.08
C GLY A 411 0.30 -2.97 5.06
N VAL A 412 1.35 -2.36 5.58
CA VAL A 412 2.34 -1.58 4.82
C VAL A 412 3.66 -2.34 4.71
N LEU A 413 4.25 -2.36 3.52
CA LEU A 413 5.66 -2.71 3.29
C LEU A 413 6.42 -1.42 2.97
N SER A 414 7.43 -1.06 3.77
CA SER A 414 8.15 0.21 3.68
C SER A 414 9.63 0.01 3.37
N GLY A 415 10.14 0.70 2.35
CA GLY A 415 11.55 0.73 1.99
C GLY A 415 12.35 1.84 2.70
N GLU A 416 11.76 2.52 3.69
CA GLU A 416 12.27 3.77 4.29
C GLU A 416 13.72 3.73 4.81
N ASN A 417 14.25 2.56 5.17
CA ASN A 417 15.61 2.39 5.67
C ASN A 417 16.65 2.10 4.58
N TYR A 418 16.25 1.86 3.34
CA TYR A 418 17.18 1.62 2.24
C TYR A 418 17.74 2.94 1.68
N ALA A 419 19.01 2.89 1.27
CA ALA A 419 19.60 3.94 0.43
C ALA A 419 18.94 3.95 -0.96
N TYR A 420 18.97 5.08 -1.66
CA TYR A 420 18.58 5.17 -3.06
C TYR A 420 19.37 4.14 -3.89
N MET A 421 18.71 3.41 -4.80
CA MET A 421 19.27 2.32 -5.61
C MET A 421 19.90 1.15 -4.81
N ALA A 422 19.62 0.99 -3.51
CA ALA A 422 20.27 0.04 -2.59
C ALA A 422 20.59 -1.33 -3.23
N ASN A 423 21.86 -1.61 -3.45
CA ASN A 423 22.30 -2.72 -4.28
C ASN A 423 22.70 -3.96 -3.47
N ILE A 424 21.96 -5.06 -3.64
CA ILE A 424 22.07 -6.26 -2.81
C ILE A 424 23.44 -6.96 -2.93
N VAL A 425 24.14 -6.83 -4.07
CA VAL A 425 25.50 -7.39 -4.27
C VAL A 425 26.60 -6.39 -3.91
N LYS A 426 26.25 -5.13 -3.64
CA LYS A 426 27.13 -4.08 -3.08
C LYS A 426 26.76 -3.74 -1.64
N ASN A 427 26.26 -4.71 -0.88
CA ASN A 427 25.89 -4.57 0.54
C ASN A 427 24.90 -3.42 0.80
N TYR A 428 23.88 -3.29 -0.05
CA TYR A 428 22.80 -2.29 0.02
C TYR A 428 23.28 -0.83 -0.01
N THR A 429 24.42 -0.57 -0.67
CA THR A 429 24.88 0.79 -0.97
C THR A 429 24.19 1.38 -2.20
N ALA A 430 24.20 2.71 -2.31
CA ALA A 430 23.69 3.45 -3.46
C ALA A 430 24.61 3.27 -4.67
N VAL A 431 24.41 2.18 -5.42
CA VAL A 431 25.14 1.86 -6.65
C VAL A 431 24.17 1.21 -7.62
N LYS A 432 23.72 1.92 -8.65
CA LYS A 432 22.77 1.39 -9.66
C LYS A 432 23.25 0.05 -10.20
N ASP A 433 22.35 -0.93 -10.21
CA ASP A 433 22.48 -2.16 -11.00
C ASP A 433 21.09 -2.59 -11.46
N ASP A 434 20.87 -2.60 -12.77
CA ASP A 434 19.55 -2.87 -13.35
C ASP A 434 18.99 -4.25 -12.93
N ARG A 435 19.84 -5.20 -12.51
CA ARG A 435 19.42 -6.49 -11.95
C ARG A 435 19.42 -6.52 -10.41
N TYR A 436 20.40 -5.89 -9.75
CA TYR A 436 20.68 -6.11 -8.32
C TYR A 436 20.39 -4.91 -7.38
N SER A 437 19.98 -3.75 -7.88
CA SER A 437 19.30 -2.75 -7.06
C SER A 437 17.97 -3.31 -6.54
N LEU A 438 17.69 -3.12 -5.24
CA LEU A 438 16.65 -3.83 -4.51
C LEU A 438 15.24 -3.45 -4.99
N ARG A 439 14.45 -4.48 -5.33
CA ARG A 439 13.01 -4.37 -5.59
C ARG A 439 12.22 -4.61 -4.32
N MET A 440 11.05 -3.99 -4.19
CA MET A 440 10.18 -4.19 -3.03
C MET A 440 9.42 -5.51 -3.07
N PHE A 441 9.01 -5.93 -4.28
CA PHE A 441 8.54 -7.28 -4.58
C PHE A 441 9.41 -7.90 -5.67
N TRP A 442 10.08 -9.00 -5.38
CA TRP A 442 11.10 -9.53 -6.28
C TRP A 442 10.99 -11.04 -6.46
N HIS A 443 11.30 -11.53 -7.66
CA HIS A 443 11.50 -12.95 -7.91
C HIS A 443 12.62 -13.12 -8.94
N GLN A 444 13.74 -13.75 -8.58
CA GLN A 444 14.92 -13.83 -9.46
C GLN A 444 14.92 -15.00 -10.46
N SER A 445 13.98 -15.94 -10.32
CA SER A 445 13.93 -17.17 -11.14
C SER A 445 12.50 -17.72 -11.31
N VAL A 446 11.59 -16.89 -11.81
CA VAL A 446 10.18 -17.26 -12.04
C VAL A 446 10.03 -18.20 -13.25
N MET A 447 9.08 -19.13 -13.21
CA MET A 447 8.79 -20.06 -14.30
C MET A 447 7.58 -19.59 -15.12
N ASP A 448 7.56 -19.93 -16.43
CA ASP A 448 6.53 -19.60 -17.42
C ASP A 448 5.05 -19.85 -17.02
N ASN A 449 4.80 -20.64 -15.96
CA ASN A 449 3.46 -21.00 -15.50
C ASN A 449 3.11 -20.44 -14.12
N GLN A 450 3.93 -19.57 -13.54
CA GLN A 450 3.66 -18.97 -12.24
C GLN A 450 2.78 -17.73 -12.35
N THR A 451 1.86 -17.58 -11.41
CA THR A 451 1.01 -16.39 -11.27
C THR A 451 1.22 -15.72 -9.91
N TRP A 452 1.51 -14.43 -9.92
CA TRP A 452 1.55 -13.59 -8.72
C TRP A 452 0.18 -12.99 -8.43
N HIS A 453 -0.26 -13.05 -7.18
CA HIS A 453 -1.48 -12.38 -6.70
C HIS A 453 -1.11 -11.32 -5.66
N CYS A 454 -1.23 -10.04 -6.00
CA CYS A 454 -1.03 -8.91 -5.09
C CYS A 454 -2.38 -8.27 -4.74
N ILE A 455 -2.89 -8.47 -3.52
CA ILE A 455 -4.26 -8.05 -3.17
C ILE A 455 -4.30 -7.32 -1.83
N GLY A 456 -4.29 -5.98 -1.90
CA GLY A 456 -4.46 -5.09 -0.75
C GLY A 456 -3.25 -4.27 -0.26
N PRO A 457 -1.98 -4.73 -0.36
CA PRO A 457 -0.86 -4.06 0.32
C PRO A 457 -0.67 -2.60 -0.06
N THR A 458 -0.16 -1.83 0.88
CA THR A 458 0.38 -0.49 0.63
C THR A 458 1.91 -0.55 0.65
N LEU A 459 2.54 -0.10 -0.43
CA LEU A 459 3.98 0.07 -0.54
C LEU A 459 4.37 1.52 -0.20
N ASN A 460 5.34 1.71 0.69
CA ASN A 460 5.90 3.01 1.04
C ASN A 460 7.39 3.10 0.69
N ALA A 461 7.84 4.29 0.29
CA ALA A 461 9.26 4.65 0.19
C ALA A 461 10.16 3.62 -0.52
N PRO A 462 9.83 3.18 -1.75
CA PRO A 462 10.71 2.29 -2.52
C PRO A 462 12.07 2.96 -2.83
N PRO A 463 13.20 2.24 -2.75
CA PRO A 463 14.53 2.78 -3.07
C PRO A 463 14.91 2.71 -4.56
N SER A 464 14.17 1.93 -5.36
CA SER A 464 14.41 1.60 -6.77
C SER A 464 13.10 1.05 -7.36
N ASN A 465 13.16 0.43 -8.55
CA ASN A 465 11.98 -0.13 -9.22
C ASN A 465 11.21 -1.06 -8.28
N THR A 466 9.87 -0.99 -8.30
CA THR A 466 9.08 -1.55 -7.20
C THR A 466 8.83 -3.05 -7.32
N MET A 467 8.72 -3.56 -8.56
CA MET A 467 8.48 -4.98 -8.81
C MET A 467 9.07 -5.47 -10.13
N ASP A 468 9.84 -6.56 -10.08
CA ASP A 468 10.32 -7.32 -11.24
C ASP A 468 10.27 -8.84 -10.95
N LEU A 469 9.83 -9.64 -11.94
CA LEU A 469 9.78 -11.11 -11.89
C LEU A 469 10.68 -11.68 -13.00
N TYR A 470 11.98 -11.82 -12.71
CA TYR A 470 12.96 -12.32 -13.68
C TYR A 470 12.76 -13.81 -13.99
N PRO A 471 12.75 -14.21 -15.27
CA PRO A 471 12.54 -15.60 -15.66
C PRO A 471 13.74 -16.48 -15.24
N MET A 472 13.45 -17.74 -14.92
CA MET A 472 14.46 -18.73 -14.51
C MET A 472 15.50 -19.01 -15.60
N ASN A 473 15.08 -18.96 -16.86
CA ASN A 473 15.93 -19.09 -18.03
C ASN A 473 15.93 -17.75 -18.78
N SER A 474 17.04 -17.41 -19.45
CA SER A 474 17.04 -16.24 -20.34
C SER A 474 16.02 -16.46 -21.46
N THR A 475 15.12 -15.50 -21.63
CA THR A 475 14.32 -15.37 -22.84
C THR A 475 15.10 -14.60 -23.92
N PRO A 476 14.78 -14.76 -25.21
CA PRO A 476 15.34 -13.93 -26.28
C PRO A 476 14.91 -12.46 -26.14
N HIS A 477 13.62 -12.23 -25.87
CA HIS A 477 13.04 -10.92 -25.61
C HIS A 477 12.40 -10.87 -24.21
N GLU A 478 12.14 -9.69 -23.65
CA GLU A 478 11.60 -9.59 -22.27
C GLU A 478 10.12 -9.93 -22.20
N GLU A 479 9.39 -9.49 -23.21
CA GLU A 479 7.97 -9.74 -23.50
C GLU A 479 7.62 -11.23 -23.66
N ASP A 480 8.62 -12.09 -23.90
CA ASP A 480 8.47 -13.54 -23.94
C ASP A 480 8.26 -14.16 -22.54
N ASN A 481 8.43 -13.39 -21.46
CA ASN A 481 8.28 -13.85 -20.09
C ASN A 481 6.81 -14.16 -19.77
N LYS A 482 6.49 -15.46 -19.66
CA LYS A 482 5.10 -15.94 -19.56
C LYS A 482 4.50 -15.91 -18.16
N VAL A 483 5.23 -15.39 -17.18
CA VAL A 483 4.69 -15.13 -15.83
C VAL A 483 3.42 -14.28 -15.92
N SER A 484 2.48 -14.50 -15.01
CA SER A 484 1.24 -13.73 -14.95
C SER A 484 1.09 -12.98 -13.62
N ALA A 485 0.37 -11.87 -13.61
CA ALA A 485 0.12 -11.05 -12.42
C ALA A 485 -1.36 -10.65 -12.29
N HIS A 486 -1.88 -10.75 -11.06
CA HIS A 486 -3.20 -10.27 -10.69
C HIS A 486 -3.09 -9.33 -9.49
N ILE A 487 -3.16 -8.03 -9.76
CA ILE A 487 -2.96 -6.95 -8.81
C ILE A 487 -4.30 -6.26 -8.55
N ARG A 488 -4.69 -6.11 -7.28
CA ARG A 488 -5.93 -5.40 -6.90
C ARG A 488 -5.83 -4.67 -5.57
N ASP A 489 -6.39 -3.47 -5.49
CA ASP A 489 -6.41 -2.64 -4.26
C ASP A 489 -5.00 -2.50 -3.68
N TYR A 490 -4.02 -2.40 -4.57
CA TYR A 490 -2.60 -2.22 -4.30
C TYR A 490 -2.27 -0.72 -4.38
N LYS A 491 -1.45 -0.24 -3.44
CA LYS A 491 -1.14 1.17 -3.29
C LYS A 491 0.35 1.39 -3.22
N GLN A 492 0.82 2.52 -3.75
CA GLN A 492 2.21 2.96 -3.68
C GLN A 492 2.24 4.44 -3.29
N VAL A 493 2.99 4.77 -2.24
CA VAL A 493 3.09 6.11 -1.63
C VAL A 493 4.55 6.45 -1.31
N GLY A 494 4.89 7.74 -1.19
CA GLY A 494 6.23 8.15 -0.79
C GLY A 494 7.37 7.84 -1.78
N ALA A 495 7.03 7.46 -3.01
CA ALA A 495 7.94 7.22 -4.13
C ALA A 495 8.57 8.52 -4.69
N TYR A 496 9.41 9.18 -3.89
CA TYR A 496 10.06 10.44 -4.25
C TYR A 496 11.34 10.28 -5.08
N TYR A 497 12.10 9.19 -4.86
CA TYR A 497 13.31 8.91 -5.63
C TYR A 497 13.00 8.64 -7.11
N PHE A 498 13.90 8.99 -8.03
CA PHE A 498 13.88 8.46 -9.40
C PHE A 498 13.90 6.91 -9.40
N GLN A 499 13.60 6.29 -10.54
CA GLN A 499 13.50 4.83 -10.68
C GLN A 499 12.45 4.18 -9.75
N THR A 500 11.49 4.94 -9.22
CA THR A 500 10.39 4.41 -8.40
C THR A 500 9.14 4.14 -9.23
N ASP A 501 9.34 3.31 -10.25
CA ASP A 501 8.33 2.85 -11.20
C ASP A 501 7.07 2.31 -10.51
N GLY A 502 5.98 2.23 -11.29
CA GLY A 502 4.95 1.24 -11.01
C GLY A 502 5.43 -0.18 -11.33
N THR A 503 4.51 -1.15 -11.27
CA THR A 503 4.86 -2.55 -11.53
C THR A 503 5.13 -2.79 -13.03
N GLN A 504 5.83 -3.87 -13.39
CA GLN A 504 5.72 -4.41 -14.76
C GLN A 504 4.30 -4.92 -15.02
N MET A 505 3.73 -4.66 -16.22
CA MET A 505 2.44 -5.20 -16.64
C MET A 505 2.62 -6.55 -17.34
N TYR A 506 2.91 -7.60 -16.56
CA TYR A 506 2.84 -8.97 -17.05
C TYR A 506 1.39 -9.34 -17.44
N ARG A 507 1.23 -10.45 -18.18
CA ARG A 507 -0.08 -11.01 -18.54
C ARG A 507 -0.99 -11.12 -17.32
N GLY A 508 -2.27 -10.76 -17.46
CA GLY A 508 -3.24 -10.86 -16.38
C GLY A 508 -4.00 -9.57 -16.17
N SER A 509 -4.11 -9.10 -14.92
CA SER A 509 -4.92 -7.92 -14.62
C SER A 509 -4.41 -7.06 -13.47
N VAL A 510 -4.57 -5.75 -13.62
CA VAL A 510 -4.30 -4.75 -12.58
C VAL A 510 -5.53 -3.86 -12.43
N ARG A 511 -6.04 -3.71 -11.21
CA ARG A 511 -7.23 -2.88 -10.99
C ARG A 511 -7.35 -2.26 -9.61
N ASP A 512 -8.15 -1.20 -9.54
CA ASP A 512 -8.51 -0.55 -8.28
C ASP A 512 -7.24 -0.04 -7.52
N VAL A 513 -6.27 0.55 -8.23
CA VAL A 513 -4.92 0.90 -7.69
C VAL A 513 -4.70 2.40 -7.51
N PHE A 514 -3.76 2.77 -6.63
CA PHE A 514 -3.26 4.14 -6.47
C PHE A 514 -1.73 4.15 -6.41
N TRP A 515 -1.05 4.85 -7.33
CA TRP A 515 0.42 4.92 -7.34
C TRP A 515 0.94 6.36 -7.38
N HIS A 516 1.69 6.74 -6.35
CA HIS A 516 2.70 7.78 -6.43
C HIS A 516 3.95 7.19 -7.09
N VAL A 517 4.51 7.88 -8.11
CA VAL A 517 5.68 7.42 -8.87
C VAL A 517 6.56 8.59 -9.30
N ASN A 518 7.88 8.41 -9.28
CA ASN A 518 8.84 9.29 -9.93
C ASN A 518 9.67 8.52 -10.98
N ASP A 519 9.00 7.61 -11.70
CA ASP A 519 9.47 6.94 -12.91
C ASP A 519 8.27 6.33 -13.69
N ASP A 520 8.51 5.50 -14.71
CA ASP A 520 7.50 4.82 -15.54
C ASP A 520 6.32 4.26 -14.70
N ALA A 521 5.11 4.79 -14.87
CA ALA A 521 3.98 4.39 -14.01
C ALA A 521 3.36 3.05 -14.43
N ILE A 522 3.20 2.83 -15.74
CA ILE A 522 2.56 1.67 -16.34
C ILE A 522 3.47 1.15 -17.46
N LYS A 523 4.22 0.07 -17.19
CA LYS A 523 5.18 -0.52 -18.12
C LYS A 523 4.52 -1.62 -18.96
N LEU A 524 4.04 -1.27 -20.16
CA LEU A 524 3.28 -2.16 -21.07
C LEU A 524 4.22 -3.04 -21.91
N TYR A 525 5.00 -3.88 -21.24
CA TYR A 525 6.05 -4.68 -21.88
C TYR A 525 5.62 -6.09 -22.27
N HIS A 526 4.40 -6.53 -21.95
CA HIS A 526 3.95 -7.91 -22.14
C HIS A 526 2.51 -7.98 -22.67
N SER A 527 2.22 -9.00 -23.48
CA SER A 527 0.89 -9.25 -24.04
C SER A 527 -0.13 -9.73 -23.01
N GLY A 528 -1.42 -9.46 -23.23
CA GLY A 528 -2.51 -9.99 -22.41
C GLY A 528 -2.72 -9.29 -21.05
N ALA A 529 -2.25 -8.04 -20.90
CA ALA A 529 -2.40 -7.25 -19.69
C ALA A 529 -3.68 -6.39 -19.71
N GLN A 530 -4.52 -6.51 -18.68
CA GLN A 530 -5.85 -5.87 -18.63
C GLN A 530 -5.95 -4.94 -17.42
N LEU A 531 -5.92 -3.63 -17.66
CA LEU A 531 -5.82 -2.59 -16.64
C LEU A 531 -7.14 -1.82 -16.49
N HIS A 532 -7.65 -1.68 -15.26
CA HIS A 532 -8.89 -0.96 -14.99
C HIS A 532 -8.92 -0.19 -13.66
N GLY A 533 -9.21 1.11 -13.69
CA GLY A 533 -9.40 1.91 -12.47
C GLY A 533 -8.07 2.18 -11.77
N LEU A 534 -7.24 3.01 -12.38
CA LEU A 534 -5.90 3.37 -11.91
C LEU A 534 -5.87 4.87 -11.56
N THR A 535 -5.39 5.19 -10.38
CA THR A 535 -5.11 6.58 -9.97
C THR A 535 -3.61 6.79 -9.83
N ILE A 536 -3.06 7.76 -10.56
CA ILE A 536 -1.61 8.02 -10.63
C ILE A 536 -1.33 9.45 -10.14
N TRP A 537 -0.42 9.57 -9.18
CA TRP A 537 0.24 10.81 -8.81
C TRP A 537 1.66 10.74 -9.36
N LYS A 538 1.92 11.44 -10.46
CA LYS A 538 3.23 11.49 -11.09
C LYS A 538 4.05 12.63 -10.45
N ALA A 539 5.32 12.34 -10.14
CA ALA A 539 6.31 13.36 -9.84
C ALA A 539 6.87 13.97 -11.14
N ARG A 540 8.16 13.80 -11.45
CA ARG A 540 8.84 14.59 -12.50
C ARG A 540 9.64 13.80 -13.55
N ASN A 541 9.67 12.46 -13.49
CA ASN A 541 10.42 11.63 -14.44
C ASN A 541 9.54 10.62 -15.18
N ASN A 542 9.88 10.37 -16.46
CA ASN A 542 9.33 9.33 -17.32
C ASN A 542 7.79 9.36 -17.53
N ALA A 543 7.30 8.49 -18.40
CA ALA A 543 5.91 8.50 -18.86
C ALA A 543 4.89 8.03 -17.80
N ILE A 544 3.60 8.29 -18.03
CA ILE A 544 2.55 7.54 -17.33
C ILE A 544 2.49 6.12 -17.90
N ILE A 545 2.29 5.98 -19.20
CA ILE A 545 2.31 4.71 -19.92
C ILE A 545 3.61 4.62 -20.70
N GLN A 546 4.46 3.64 -20.42
CA GLN A 546 5.73 3.41 -21.12
C GLN A 546 5.66 2.14 -21.98
N MET A 547 6.15 2.25 -23.20
CA MET A 547 6.16 1.19 -24.21
C MET A 547 7.55 0.91 -24.80
N GLY A 548 8.50 1.83 -24.64
CA GLY A 548 9.77 1.84 -25.35
C GLY A 548 10.90 1.08 -24.65
N TRP A 549 12.07 1.71 -24.63
CA TRP A 549 13.38 1.17 -24.25
C TRP A 549 13.97 0.10 -25.17
N LYS A 550 13.14 -0.59 -25.98
CA LYS A 550 13.52 -1.49 -27.07
C LYS A 550 12.35 -1.81 -28.02
N PRO A 551 12.63 -2.33 -29.22
CA PRO A 551 11.62 -2.96 -30.06
C PRO A 551 10.85 -4.04 -29.29
N ARG A 552 9.53 -4.14 -29.49
CA ARG A 552 8.66 -5.11 -28.81
C ARG A 552 7.57 -5.67 -29.72
N ASN A 553 7.05 -6.85 -29.35
CA ASN A 553 5.85 -7.43 -29.95
C ASN A 553 4.80 -7.74 -28.87
N VAL A 554 3.80 -6.86 -28.71
CA VAL A 554 2.81 -6.87 -27.63
C VAL A 554 1.40 -6.76 -28.22
N SER A 555 0.48 -7.61 -27.76
CA SER A 555 -0.93 -7.59 -28.20
C SER A 555 -1.89 -7.95 -27.06
N ASP A 556 -3.20 -7.75 -27.30
CA ASP A 556 -4.26 -7.99 -26.31
C ASP A 556 -4.02 -7.25 -24.97
N VAL A 557 -3.70 -5.96 -25.05
CA VAL A 557 -3.54 -5.09 -23.89
C VAL A 557 -4.64 -4.03 -23.87
N SER A 558 -5.27 -3.85 -22.71
CA SER A 558 -6.20 -2.73 -22.49
C SER A 558 -5.87 -1.93 -21.23
N VAL A 559 -6.07 -0.62 -21.31
CA VAL A 559 -6.03 0.32 -20.18
C VAL A 559 -7.33 1.09 -20.17
N SER A 560 -8.06 1.06 -19.06
CA SER A 560 -9.34 1.72 -18.93
C SER A 560 -9.46 2.44 -17.58
N LYS A 561 -10.15 3.58 -17.55
CA LYS A 561 -10.38 4.38 -16.34
C LYS A 561 -9.06 4.75 -15.65
N LEU A 562 -8.24 5.52 -16.36
CA LEU A 562 -6.99 6.10 -15.86
C LEU A 562 -7.25 7.52 -15.36
N ARG A 563 -6.77 7.83 -14.16
CA ARG A 563 -6.87 9.15 -13.51
C ARG A 563 -5.48 9.62 -13.12
N ILE A 564 -4.91 10.54 -13.87
CA ILE A 564 -3.66 11.23 -13.52
C ILE A 564 -4.05 12.46 -12.72
N ILE A 565 -3.98 12.38 -11.40
CA ILE A 565 -4.48 13.43 -10.50
C ILE A 565 -3.47 14.56 -10.30
N HIS A 566 -2.19 14.27 -10.50
CA HIS A 566 -1.06 15.20 -10.42
C HIS A 566 0.06 14.74 -11.34
N ASN A 567 0.79 15.72 -11.86
CA ASN A 567 2.06 15.58 -12.56
C ASN A 567 2.88 16.86 -12.36
N ARG A 568 4.22 16.78 -12.42
CA ARG A 568 5.10 17.94 -12.22
C ARG A 568 6.43 17.85 -12.98
N TRP A 569 6.40 17.37 -14.22
CA TRP A 569 7.61 17.34 -15.08
C TRP A 569 8.24 18.73 -15.21
N VAL A 570 9.58 18.78 -15.16
CA VAL A 570 10.34 20.03 -15.21
C VAL A 570 10.55 20.51 -16.64
N LYS A 571 10.73 19.60 -17.59
CA LYS A 571 11.07 19.90 -18.98
C LYS A 571 10.45 18.87 -19.92
N PRO A 572 10.22 19.19 -21.20
CA PRO A 572 10.04 18.16 -22.21
C PRO A 572 11.32 17.31 -22.30
N ASP A 573 11.16 16.01 -22.51
CA ASP A 573 12.27 15.08 -22.70
C ASP A 573 11.77 13.89 -23.54
N ALA A 574 12.56 13.47 -24.53
CA ALA A 574 12.28 12.33 -25.41
C ALA A 574 12.94 11.02 -24.93
N TYR A 575 14.06 11.09 -24.22
CA TYR A 575 14.75 9.92 -23.70
C TYR A 575 13.99 9.35 -22.49
N VAL A 576 13.49 10.24 -21.62
CA VAL A 576 12.57 9.93 -20.52
C VAL A 576 11.22 10.66 -20.71
N PRO A 577 10.34 10.16 -21.62
CA PRO A 577 9.13 10.84 -22.09
C PRO A 577 8.33 11.57 -21.02
N SER A 578 8.32 12.90 -21.11
CA SER A 578 7.51 13.76 -20.24
C SER A 578 6.08 13.89 -20.79
N ALA A 579 5.39 12.76 -20.84
CA ALA A 579 4.09 12.60 -21.51
C ALA A 579 3.18 11.56 -20.82
N ILE A 580 1.89 11.57 -21.18
CA ILE A 580 0.95 10.51 -20.78
C ILE A 580 1.30 9.19 -21.47
N LEU A 581 1.52 9.20 -22.79
CA LEU A 581 1.93 8.03 -23.57
C LEU A 581 3.37 8.16 -24.06
N GLY A 582 4.28 7.38 -23.50
CA GLY A 582 5.71 7.38 -23.80
C GLY A 582 6.19 6.13 -24.53
N ALA A 583 7.08 6.33 -25.49
CA ALA A 583 8.01 5.28 -25.92
C ALA A 583 9.42 5.87 -25.97
N SER A 584 10.21 5.62 -24.92
CA SER A 584 11.63 5.96 -24.90
C SER A 584 12.37 5.27 -26.06
N PRO A 585 13.40 5.90 -26.64
CA PRO A 585 14.28 5.28 -27.63
C PRO A 585 15.03 4.07 -27.02
N PHE A 586 15.81 3.37 -27.85
CA PHE A 586 16.56 2.20 -27.41
C PHE A 586 17.50 2.56 -26.26
N TYR A 587 17.49 1.76 -25.19
CA TYR A 587 18.35 1.97 -24.01
C TYR A 587 19.83 1.65 -24.29
N GLY A 588 20.10 0.83 -25.31
CA GLY A 588 21.45 0.49 -25.78
C GLY A 588 21.84 1.20 -27.06
N ASP A 589 23.07 0.96 -27.50
CA ASP A 589 23.59 1.36 -28.81
C ASP A 589 24.03 0.12 -29.60
N PRO A 590 23.82 0.09 -30.94
CA PRO A 590 23.17 1.12 -31.76
C PRO A 590 21.64 1.14 -31.58
N LYS A 591 20.97 2.28 -31.82
CA LYS A 591 19.49 2.37 -31.93
C LYS A 591 18.95 1.28 -32.89
N GLU A 592 18.03 0.43 -32.43
CA GLU A 592 17.42 -0.66 -33.21
C GLU A 592 15.94 -0.40 -33.56
N ILE A 593 15.47 -1.02 -34.65
CA ILE A 593 14.04 -1.14 -35.00
C ILE A 593 13.71 -2.60 -35.35
N ASP A 594 12.46 -3.00 -35.12
CA ASP A 594 11.88 -4.25 -35.62
C ASP A 594 10.64 -3.97 -36.47
N THR A 595 10.71 -4.27 -37.77
CA THR A 595 9.57 -4.11 -38.69
C THR A 595 8.58 -5.28 -38.65
N GLN A 596 8.84 -6.34 -37.88
CA GLN A 596 7.94 -7.48 -37.68
C GLN A 596 7.13 -7.36 -36.38
N GLY A 597 7.72 -6.79 -35.33
CA GLY A 597 7.05 -6.48 -34.07
C GLY A 597 5.91 -5.47 -34.23
N THR A 598 4.86 -5.61 -33.42
CA THR A 598 3.75 -4.65 -33.34
C THR A 598 3.36 -4.44 -31.88
N MET A 599 3.08 -3.19 -31.50
CA MET A 599 2.44 -2.82 -30.23
C MET A 599 0.95 -2.55 -30.46
N GLN A 600 0.09 -3.51 -30.12
CA GLN A 600 -1.36 -3.37 -30.18
C GLN A 600 -1.96 -3.09 -28.80
N LEU A 601 -2.47 -1.87 -28.59
CA LEU A 601 -3.04 -1.41 -27.32
C LEU A 601 -4.42 -0.77 -27.50
N LYS A 602 -5.27 -0.88 -26.48
CA LYS A 602 -6.52 -0.12 -26.35
C LYS A 602 -6.51 0.72 -25.09
N ILE A 603 -6.74 2.02 -25.21
CA ILE A 603 -6.72 2.99 -24.10
C ILE A 603 -8.06 3.73 -24.09
N ASP A 604 -8.76 3.71 -22.96
CA ASP A 604 -10.08 4.33 -22.81
C ASP A 604 -10.24 5.03 -21.45
N ASP A 605 -11.08 6.06 -21.40
CA ASP A 605 -11.44 6.81 -20.20
C ASP A 605 -10.18 7.30 -19.44
N VAL A 606 -9.43 8.21 -20.05
CA VAL A 606 -8.21 8.82 -19.48
C VAL A 606 -8.53 10.26 -19.06
N VAL A 607 -8.35 10.58 -17.79
CA VAL A 607 -8.42 11.96 -17.29
C VAL A 607 -7.05 12.36 -16.75
N CYS A 608 -6.56 13.52 -17.19
CA CYS A 608 -5.45 14.23 -16.58
C CYS A 608 -5.96 15.53 -15.95
N GLU A 609 -5.75 15.68 -14.66
CA GLU A 609 -6.20 16.82 -13.86
C GLU A 609 -5.05 17.83 -13.64
N GLY A 610 -5.41 19.11 -13.43
CA GLY A 610 -4.46 20.22 -13.31
C GLY A 610 -3.80 20.61 -14.64
N VAL A 611 -2.54 21.03 -14.59
CA VAL A 611 -1.72 21.37 -15.75
C VAL A 611 -1.04 20.10 -16.26
N CYS A 612 -1.43 19.63 -17.44
CA CYS A 612 -0.94 18.40 -18.04
C CYS A 612 0.19 18.66 -19.04
N ALA A 613 1.22 17.81 -19.02
CA ALA A 613 2.22 17.72 -20.08
C ALA A 613 1.66 17.07 -21.36
N ALA A 614 2.55 16.74 -22.30
CA ALA A 614 2.20 16.18 -23.61
C ALA A 614 1.31 14.92 -23.54
N LEU A 615 0.43 14.75 -24.53
CA LEU A 615 -0.35 13.53 -24.72
C LEU A 615 0.56 12.36 -25.07
N MET A 616 1.48 12.54 -26.01
CA MET A 616 2.39 11.47 -26.45
C MET A 616 3.81 11.96 -26.77
N THR A 617 4.81 11.14 -26.46
CA THR A 617 6.21 11.35 -26.86
C THR A 617 6.81 9.99 -27.17
N ILE A 618 6.98 9.70 -28.46
CA ILE A 618 7.22 8.34 -28.99
C ILE A 618 8.39 8.35 -29.95
N ALA A 619 9.42 7.58 -29.63
CA ALA A 619 10.47 7.14 -30.55
C ALA A 619 10.06 5.78 -31.16
N PRO A 620 9.63 5.71 -32.44
CA PRO A 620 9.14 4.47 -33.03
C PRO A 620 10.25 3.45 -33.28
N MET A 621 10.17 2.31 -32.59
CA MET A 621 11.09 1.17 -32.73
C MET A 621 10.42 -0.09 -33.29
N GLN A 622 9.09 -0.09 -33.42
CA GLN A 622 8.29 -1.18 -33.98
C GLN A 622 7.00 -0.59 -34.58
N ASN A 623 6.19 -1.43 -35.24
CA ASN A 623 4.87 -1.01 -35.69
C ASN A 623 3.92 -0.78 -34.50
N PHE A 624 2.89 0.04 -34.70
CA PHE A 624 1.91 0.37 -33.67
C PHE A 624 0.47 0.20 -34.20
N ASP A 625 -0.43 -0.24 -33.31
CA ASP A 625 -1.89 -0.32 -33.49
C ASP A 625 -2.55 0.16 -32.19
N LEU A 626 -2.74 1.48 -32.09
CA LEU A 626 -3.07 2.18 -30.86
C LEU A 626 -4.45 2.84 -30.98
N ASP A 627 -5.48 2.22 -30.40
CA ASP A 627 -6.82 2.79 -30.31
C ASP A 627 -6.98 3.51 -28.96
N MET A 628 -7.07 4.84 -28.98
CA MET A 628 -7.17 5.68 -27.78
C MET A 628 -8.44 6.53 -27.83
N SER A 629 -9.30 6.39 -26.82
CA SER A 629 -10.60 7.04 -26.78
C SER A 629 -10.92 7.69 -25.44
N ASN A 630 -11.78 8.72 -25.47
CA ASN A 630 -12.31 9.42 -24.30
C ASN A 630 -11.19 9.95 -23.38
N VAL A 631 -10.30 10.76 -23.96
CA VAL A 631 -9.21 11.42 -23.24
C VAL A 631 -9.64 12.84 -22.86
N CYS A 632 -9.47 13.23 -21.60
CA CYS A 632 -9.82 14.55 -21.08
C CYS A 632 -8.64 15.14 -20.30
N PHE A 633 -8.14 16.29 -20.72
CA PHE A 633 -7.14 17.06 -19.97
C PHE A 633 -7.83 18.31 -19.41
N GLU A 634 -7.71 18.55 -18.10
CA GLU A 634 -8.24 19.78 -17.48
C GLU A 634 -7.58 21.03 -18.09
N THR A 635 -6.26 21.00 -18.28
CA THR A 635 -5.51 22.00 -19.06
C THR A 635 -4.25 21.37 -19.66
N LEU A 636 -3.98 21.60 -20.94
CA LEU A 636 -2.68 21.28 -21.54
C LEU A 636 -1.70 22.44 -21.32
N HIS A 637 -0.46 22.13 -20.95
CA HIS A 637 0.60 23.14 -20.78
C HIS A 637 0.87 23.86 -22.11
N LYS A 638 0.80 25.19 -22.09
CA LYS A 638 0.70 26.04 -23.32
C LYS A 638 1.86 27.01 -23.52
N ASP A 639 2.90 26.92 -22.69
CA ASP A 639 4.06 27.80 -22.82
C ASP A 639 4.88 27.46 -24.07
N THR A 640 5.17 28.47 -24.88
CA THR A 640 5.84 28.33 -26.18
C THR A 640 7.36 28.24 -26.11
N GLU A 641 7.96 28.60 -24.97
CA GLU A 641 9.41 28.50 -24.72
C GLU A 641 9.73 27.13 -24.12
N LEU A 642 9.04 26.73 -23.04
CA LEU A 642 9.24 25.42 -22.40
C LEU A 642 8.64 24.26 -23.21
N ARG A 643 7.51 24.45 -23.88
CA ARG A 643 6.85 23.45 -24.76
C ARG A 643 6.51 22.10 -24.10
N LEU A 644 6.30 22.06 -22.78
CA LEU A 644 6.00 20.82 -22.03
C LEU A 644 4.71 20.11 -22.48
N GLY A 645 3.76 20.82 -23.11
CA GLY A 645 2.54 20.23 -23.67
C GLY A 645 2.70 19.67 -25.09
N ARG A 646 3.82 19.91 -25.76
CA ARG A 646 4.03 19.51 -27.16
C ARG A 646 4.28 18.02 -27.27
N SER A 647 3.39 17.34 -28.00
CA SER A 647 3.54 15.91 -28.28
C SER A 647 4.41 15.70 -29.52
N VAL A 648 5.39 14.79 -29.45
CA VAL A 648 6.38 14.58 -30.53
C VAL A 648 6.49 13.09 -30.88
N VAL A 649 6.33 12.75 -32.16
CA VAL A 649 6.44 11.36 -32.64
C VAL A 649 7.43 11.24 -33.79
N GLY A 650 8.48 10.43 -33.59
CA GLY A 650 9.39 9.98 -34.65
C GLY A 650 10.21 11.07 -35.33
N MET A 651 10.61 12.12 -34.64
CA MET A 651 11.44 13.19 -35.22
C MET A 651 12.38 13.82 -34.20
N ASP A 652 13.41 14.50 -34.70
CA ASP A 652 14.15 15.51 -33.95
C ASP A 652 13.34 16.81 -33.96
N ALA A 653 12.87 17.22 -32.77
CA ALA A 653 12.13 18.45 -32.57
C ALA A 653 12.91 19.49 -31.73
N GLY A 654 14.23 19.35 -31.64
CA GLY A 654 15.14 20.25 -30.92
C GLY A 654 15.73 19.65 -29.64
N GLU A 655 16.36 20.51 -28.84
CA GLU A 655 17.09 20.10 -27.63
C GLU A 655 16.22 19.27 -26.67
N GLY A 656 16.75 18.11 -26.26
CA GLY A 656 16.04 17.16 -25.40
C GLY A 656 14.91 16.37 -26.09
N MET A 657 14.57 16.65 -27.35
CA MET A 657 13.41 16.11 -28.07
C MET A 657 13.76 15.37 -29.37
N ASP A 658 14.86 14.62 -29.37
CA ASP A 658 15.19 13.66 -30.44
C ASP A 658 14.46 12.31 -30.24
N ASN A 659 13.33 12.15 -30.93
CA ASN A 659 12.63 10.87 -31.10
C ASN A 659 12.93 10.20 -32.45
N TYR A 660 13.90 10.70 -33.24
CA TYR A 660 14.21 10.10 -34.54
C TYR A 660 14.99 8.79 -34.36
N ILE A 661 14.45 7.72 -34.94
CA ILE A 661 15.14 6.44 -35.06
C ILE A 661 15.46 6.17 -36.54
N PRO A 662 16.73 5.93 -36.92
CA PRO A 662 17.09 5.57 -38.30
C PRO A 662 16.31 4.36 -38.81
N GLY A 663 15.68 4.49 -39.98
CA GLY A 663 14.91 3.40 -40.60
C GLY A 663 13.45 3.31 -40.18
N GLN A 664 12.96 4.15 -39.26
CA GLN A 664 11.55 4.17 -38.82
C GLN A 664 10.51 4.36 -39.94
N GLY A 665 10.92 4.79 -41.14
CA GLY A 665 10.05 4.87 -42.33
C GLY A 665 9.67 3.51 -42.94
N ASN A 666 10.14 2.42 -42.34
CA ASN A 666 9.68 1.06 -42.63
C ASN A 666 8.67 0.55 -41.57
N LEU A 667 8.21 1.42 -40.66
CA LEU A 667 7.24 1.12 -39.60
C LEU A 667 5.90 1.82 -39.88
N THR A 668 4.80 1.23 -39.43
CA THR A 668 3.48 1.88 -39.42
C THR A 668 3.12 2.40 -38.03
N LEU A 669 2.50 3.59 -37.96
CA LEU A 669 2.16 4.22 -36.66
C LEU A 669 0.80 3.80 -36.11
N GLY A 670 -0.21 3.55 -36.94
CA GLY A 670 -1.53 3.03 -36.55
C GLY A 670 -2.18 3.70 -35.32
N VAL A 671 -2.06 5.01 -35.15
CA VAL A 671 -2.59 5.74 -33.97
C VAL A 671 -3.97 6.33 -34.28
N TYR A 672 -4.99 5.93 -33.51
CA TYR A 672 -6.36 6.39 -33.66
C TYR A 672 -6.83 7.07 -32.38
N ILE A 673 -7.08 8.38 -32.43
CA ILE A 673 -7.47 9.20 -31.26
C ILE A 673 -8.94 9.60 -31.40
N LYS A 674 -9.77 9.36 -30.37
CA LYS A 674 -11.21 9.61 -30.42
C LYS A 674 -11.70 10.37 -29.20
N ASN A 675 -12.54 11.39 -29.40
CA ASN A 675 -13.10 12.19 -28.30
C ASN A 675 -12.02 12.73 -27.33
N TRP A 676 -10.87 13.16 -27.85
CA TRP A 676 -9.90 13.89 -27.01
C TRP A 676 -10.42 15.30 -26.73
N THR A 677 -10.32 15.74 -25.49
CA THR A 677 -10.75 17.06 -25.01
C THR A 677 -9.66 17.73 -24.17
N ILE A 678 -9.55 19.05 -24.31
CA ILE A 678 -8.73 19.94 -23.46
C ILE A 678 -9.67 21.03 -22.92
N GLY A 679 -9.92 21.00 -21.62
CA GLY A 679 -11.07 21.66 -21.01
C GLY A 679 -12.37 21.21 -21.69
N GLU A 680 -13.25 22.17 -22.03
CA GLU A 680 -14.52 21.89 -22.72
C GLU A 680 -14.39 21.70 -24.25
N LYS A 681 -13.18 21.79 -24.82
CA LYS A 681 -12.97 21.78 -26.28
C LYS A 681 -12.51 20.41 -26.78
N ARG A 682 -13.19 19.89 -27.80
CA ARG A 682 -12.77 18.71 -28.56
C ARG A 682 -11.54 19.02 -29.41
N ILE A 683 -10.61 18.07 -29.48
CA ILE A 683 -9.48 18.10 -30.40
C ILE A 683 -9.81 17.30 -31.65
N ASP A 684 -9.56 17.88 -32.81
CA ASP A 684 -9.88 17.35 -34.14
C ASP A 684 -8.77 17.71 -35.14
N ARG A 685 -8.94 17.31 -36.41
CA ARG A 685 -7.93 17.54 -37.46
C ARG A 685 -7.64 19.02 -37.74
N GLU A 686 -8.54 19.94 -37.42
CA GLU A 686 -8.35 21.38 -37.67
C GLU A 686 -7.52 22.04 -36.57
N ASN A 687 -7.54 21.49 -35.35
CA ASN A 687 -6.90 22.09 -34.17
C ASN A 687 -5.84 21.21 -33.46
N ALA A 688 -5.54 20.01 -33.98
CA ALA A 688 -4.61 19.07 -33.35
C ALA A 688 -3.12 19.43 -33.48
N GLY A 689 -2.69 20.16 -34.52
CA GLY A 689 -1.26 20.37 -34.84
C GLY A 689 -0.44 21.17 -33.80
N GLU A 690 0.88 21.34 -34.03
CA GLU A 690 1.82 22.02 -33.10
C GLU A 690 1.34 23.41 -32.66
N ASP A 691 0.93 24.27 -33.60
CA ASP A 691 0.37 25.61 -33.33
C ASP A 691 -1.11 25.59 -32.88
N GLY A 692 -1.72 24.40 -32.82
CA GLY A 692 -3.11 24.18 -32.47
C GLY A 692 -3.34 24.01 -30.97
N LEU A 693 -4.58 23.63 -30.60
CA LEU A 693 -4.91 23.32 -29.22
C LEU A 693 -4.32 21.97 -28.77
N GLY A 694 -4.18 21.01 -29.69
CA GLY A 694 -3.62 19.69 -29.41
C GLY A 694 -2.10 19.63 -29.31
N GLN A 695 -1.36 20.57 -29.90
CA GLN A 695 0.11 20.59 -29.93
C GLN A 695 0.74 19.26 -30.40
N LEU A 696 0.12 18.55 -31.35
CA LEU A 696 0.64 17.32 -31.93
C LEU A 696 1.64 17.61 -33.05
N MET A 697 2.84 17.07 -32.90
CA MET A 697 3.92 17.09 -33.89
C MET A 697 4.27 15.64 -34.26
N ILE A 698 3.60 15.10 -35.28
CA ILE A 698 3.82 13.74 -35.80
C ILE A 698 4.61 13.85 -37.11
N ASN A 699 5.60 12.97 -37.32
CA ASN A 699 6.42 13.04 -38.51
C ASN A 699 5.60 12.74 -39.78
N HIS A 700 5.66 13.65 -40.76
CA HIS A 700 4.95 13.59 -42.05
C HIS A 700 5.09 12.25 -42.81
N MET A 701 6.15 11.49 -42.54
CA MET A 701 6.30 10.12 -43.05
C MET A 701 5.20 9.14 -42.60
N PHE A 702 4.48 9.45 -41.53
CA PHE A 702 3.33 8.70 -41.02
C PHE A 702 1.99 9.33 -41.44
N ASP A 703 1.96 10.31 -42.35
CA ASP A 703 0.72 10.92 -42.82
C ASP A 703 -0.21 9.89 -43.48
N GLY A 704 -1.38 9.67 -42.87
CA GLY A 704 -2.34 8.64 -43.28
C GLY A 704 -2.36 7.41 -42.38
N ASP A 705 -1.29 7.15 -41.61
CA ASP A 705 -1.18 6.06 -40.64
C ASP A 705 -1.72 6.43 -39.24
N TRP A 706 -2.23 7.65 -39.08
CA TRP A 706 -2.90 8.09 -37.85
C TRP A 706 -4.17 8.87 -38.15
N SER A 707 -5.08 8.93 -37.16
CA SER A 707 -6.25 9.79 -37.23
C SER A 707 -6.63 10.36 -35.86
N ILE A 708 -7.35 11.47 -35.93
CA ILE A 708 -8.09 12.04 -34.81
C ILE A 708 -9.52 12.35 -35.25
N GLU A 709 -10.49 12.00 -34.41
CA GLU A 709 -11.93 12.29 -34.59
C GLU A 709 -12.61 12.82 -33.32
#